data_AF-A0A2G6GEA8-F1
#
_entry.id   AF-A0A2G6GEA8-F1
#
_cell.length_a   1.000
_cell.length_b   1.000
_cell.length_c   1.000
_cell.angle_alpha   90.00
_cell.angle_beta   90.00
_cell.angle_gamma   90.00
#
_symmetry.space_group_name_H-M   'P 1'
#
loop_
_entity.id
_entity.type
_entity.pdbx_description
1 polymer ?
#
loop_
_entity_poly.entity_id
_entity_poly.type
_entity_poly.pdbx_seq_one_letter_code
_entity_poly.pdbx_strand_id
1 'polypeptide(L)'
;MNQLEKLAQHREAILLAEVVGWLHDYYKCSEEQLQVQSANKEQLQALRNRHISGIERGGQSSELTNRFSNLDSASLTILSETEKIPDLLNRPRTVRVVTDLRRYLSRCHNTAHFDKQDPLDEQGSKYLNNNKQNYPGTQISTAFGFETAVSTNLTPQLWTLPWNDVATFSKTKRHRLLNAVQSLFTTVGADTRRPINEISLWDWGVLVGALYKTAVAAMVLGHQLDDSDLRWRLLAVRTDALTYLTNSFRLSDLMARKKMLQTAFNKVRTLLEETYPLAAEVYRDENGSLYVVPDLLDLLTLQDNNNQTLQSHIQQQFTTDGEIAPQITLDPTAWWGQDPKRTGEDEIPPAGAILSSPTALQSDALAISEAWRGKRQTICPICGLRPCVSKQLGYCQVCGERRKGRVGEWLKDQRQTIWLDEVADSNGRLALITGTFDLTNWLDGSLVATLLVQEPGNGNSAVPKTPSFARLRRIWRTTQRFWEQVQSETNRYLTDSRQRLTIELANPSTLTPNQTYELDLDGTTHMSVLWDGSHLISTDNLSYTAIQLGIQPEQRKTPVDAALAVGVWLEENNQTVFQLNSDDEKNIQYDVKIVGIDYQDTDYAATIPIFAQPRTFMALVPADKALAVINPIKSKFELEMGKVRNRLPLHLGALFFHRRTPLRVALDAGQRMLKYDGRKAHDEVWQIAETKQSDQTIAITLKQHDRSFVWSIPARMGDEQTEDKWYPYVFIQNDVSGRKRIFKGQRPQSDSAGEEYWLVHAAELQVGDEVYFTPATFDFEWLTSAGQRFEIAYDGQGKRRNHLTRPYFLDELTALQEVWDLVAGLNGLTSSQIYALRDLVETKREGWQPTAAQCQRNGMFYQFCHDAVRNANWKKEPTQEQINRLTDWIVSGLFTDTIRLYMGIMKQKPQREDKNNE
;
A
#
# COMPACT_ATOMS: atom_id res chain seq x y z
N MET A 1 -36.02 -21.22 -17.31
CA MET A 1 -34.56 -21.09 -17.12
C MET A 1 -34.36 -20.03 -16.05
N ASN A 2 -33.72 -20.40 -14.94
CA ASN A 2 -33.56 -19.50 -13.80
C ASN A 2 -32.56 -18.38 -14.10
N GLN A 3 -32.55 -17.35 -13.27
CA GLN A 3 -31.87 -16.09 -13.54
C GLN A 3 -30.35 -16.28 -13.70
N LEU A 4 -29.73 -17.10 -12.85
CA LEU A 4 -28.29 -17.35 -12.92
C LEU A 4 -27.89 -18.14 -14.18
N GLU A 5 -28.71 -19.07 -14.65
CA GLU A 5 -28.45 -19.78 -15.91
C GLU A 5 -28.56 -18.89 -17.14
N LYS A 6 -29.46 -17.91 -17.15
CA LYS A 6 -29.51 -16.93 -18.25
C LYS A 6 -28.19 -16.19 -18.38
N LEU A 7 -27.61 -15.75 -17.26
CA LEU A 7 -26.29 -15.11 -17.22
C LEU A 7 -25.18 -16.07 -17.68
N ALA A 8 -25.21 -17.32 -17.23
CA ALA A 8 -24.23 -18.32 -17.63
C ALA A 8 -24.30 -18.66 -19.12
N GLN A 9 -25.51 -18.69 -19.71
CA GLN A 9 -25.72 -18.94 -21.14
C GLN A 9 -25.18 -17.80 -22.01
N HIS A 10 -25.31 -16.55 -21.54
CA HIS A 10 -24.82 -15.36 -22.25
C HIS A 10 -23.42 -14.92 -21.81
N ARG A 11 -22.70 -15.80 -21.09
CA ARG A 11 -21.47 -15.46 -20.38
C ARG A 11 -20.42 -14.83 -21.28
N GLU A 12 -20.10 -15.46 -22.40
CA GLU A 12 -19.03 -14.97 -23.28
C GLU A 12 -19.38 -13.60 -23.88
N ALA A 13 -20.65 -13.36 -24.20
CA ALA A 13 -21.09 -12.08 -24.73
C ALA A 13 -21.05 -10.98 -23.66
N ILE A 14 -21.48 -11.25 -22.42
CA ILE A 14 -21.37 -10.28 -21.32
C ILE A 14 -19.90 -9.97 -20.99
N LEU A 15 -19.02 -10.98 -21.00
CA LEU A 15 -17.59 -10.79 -20.81
C LEU A 15 -16.94 -10.03 -21.98
N LEU A 16 -17.40 -10.22 -23.21
CA LEU A 16 -16.95 -9.44 -24.36
C LEU A 16 -17.39 -7.97 -24.24
N ALA A 17 -18.58 -7.70 -23.71
CA ALA A 17 -19.03 -6.34 -23.41
C ALA A 17 -18.09 -5.63 -22.41
N GLU A 18 -17.62 -6.34 -21.37
CA GLU A 18 -16.61 -5.82 -20.44
C GLU A 18 -15.29 -5.47 -21.15
N VAL A 19 -14.81 -6.35 -22.03
CA VAL A 19 -13.61 -6.12 -22.86
C VAL A 19 -13.77 -4.93 -23.78
N VAL A 20 -14.95 -4.76 -24.39
CA VAL A 20 -15.29 -3.57 -25.18
C VAL A 20 -15.14 -2.31 -24.34
N GLY A 21 -15.60 -2.31 -23.09
CA GLY A 21 -15.41 -1.18 -22.19
C GLY A 21 -13.95 -0.90 -21.85
N TRP A 22 -13.11 -1.93 -21.64
CA TRP A 22 -11.68 -1.76 -21.41
C TRP A 22 -10.95 -1.12 -22.60
N LEU A 23 -11.32 -1.53 -23.81
CA LEU A 23 -10.72 -1.08 -25.07
C LEU A 23 -11.45 0.14 -25.66
N HIS A 24 -12.50 0.64 -25.01
CA HIS A 24 -13.19 1.84 -25.47
C HIS A 24 -12.23 3.03 -25.42
N ASP A 25 -12.18 3.83 -26.48
CA ASP A 25 -11.19 4.90 -26.67
C ASP A 25 -9.72 4.41 -26.69
N TYR A 26 -9.43 3.16 -27.06
CA TYR A 26 -8.07 2.59 -27.10
C TYR A 26 -7.04 3.47 -27.82
N TYR A 27 -7.48 4.22 -28.85
CA TYR A 27 -6.61 5.08 -29.66
C TYR A 27 -5.96 6.22 -28.84
N LYS A 28 -6.47 6.51 -27.64
CA LYS A 28 -5.79 7.39 -26.66
C LYS A 28 -4.39 6.90 -26.29
N CYS A 29 -4.13 5.60 -26.41
CA CYS A 29 -2.82 5.00 -26.26
C CYS A 29 -2.04 4.98 -27.59
N SER A 30 -1.89 6.14 -28.25
CA SER A 30 -1.10 6.26 -29.47
C SER A 30 -0.30 7.57 -29.49
N GLU A 31 0.87 7.52 -30.11
CA GLU A 31 1.71 8.70 -30.33
C GLU A 31 0.98 9.75 -31.18
N GLU A 32 0.20 9.30 -32.15
CA GLU A 32 -0.63 10.14 -33.01
C GLU A 32 -1.64 10.94 -32.19
N GLN A 33 -2.34 10.29 -31.25
CA GLN A 33 -3.30 10.98 -30.40
C GLN A 33 -2.60 11.97 -29.46
N LEU A 34 -1.43 11.62 -28.90
CA LEU A 34 -0.65 12.55 -28.08
C LEU A 34 -0.24 13.79 -28.88
N GLN A 35 0.21 13.61 -30.13
CA GLN A 35 0.56 14.71 -31.04
C GLN A 35 -0.64 15.59 -31.37
N VAL A 36 -1.81 15.01 -31.67
CA VAL A 36 -3.04 15.75 -31.99
C VAL A 36 -3.53 16.57 -30.80
N GLN A 37 -3.40 16.05 -29.58
CA GLN A 37 -3.82 16.73 -28.36
C GLN A 37 -2.76 17.68 -27.77
N SER A 38 -1.56 17.71 -28.34
CA SER A 38 -0.45 18.52 -27.83
C SER A 38 -0.65 20.02 -28.03
N ALA A 39 0.00 20.83 -27.19
CA ALA A 39 0.03 22.28 -27.33
C ALA A 39 0.84 22.72 -28.56
N ASN A 40 1.88 21.98 -28.94
CA ASN A 40 2.75 22.27 -30.08
C ASN A 40 2.36 21.53 -31.38
N LYS A 41 1.09 21.12 -31.52
CA LYS A 41 0.60 20.36 -32.68
C LYS A 41 0.88 21.01 -34.03
N GLU A 42 0.80 22.34 -34.12
CA GLU A 42 0.99 23.09 -35.39
C GLU A 42 2.46 23.05 -35.83
N GLN A 43 3.39 23.13 -34.88
CA GLN A 43 4.82 22.97 -35.14
C GLN A 43 5.12 21.55 -35.63
N LEU A 44 4.52 20.53 -35.00
CA LEU A 44 4.66 19.13 -35.40
C LEU A 44 4.08 18.87 -36.80
N GLN A 45 2.97 19.53 -37.15
CA GLN A 45 2.37 19.47 -38.50
C GLN A 45 3.24 20.15 -39.55
N ALA A 46 3.88 21.27 -39.23
CA ALA A 46 4.80 21.97 -40.14
C ALA A 46 6.09 21.17 -40.43
N LEU A 47 6.56 20.36 -39.47
CA LEU A 47 7.76 19.51 -39.59
C LEU A 47 7.53 18.22 -40.38
N ARG A 48 6.27 17.84 -40.68
CA ARG A 48 5.92 16.60 -41.39
C ARG A 48 5.13 16.88 -42.67
N ASN A 49 5.59 16.36 -43.80
CA ASN A 49 4.80 16.34 -45.04
C ASN A 49 3.52 15.48 -44.85
N ARG A 50 2.36 16.14 -44.64
CA ARG A 50 0.97 15.68 -44.88
C ARG A 50 0.45 14.36 -44.24
N HIS A 51 1.10 13.76 -43.24
CA HIS A 51 0.56 12.52 -42.64
C HIS A 51 -0.39 12.70 -41.45
N ILE A 52 -0.47 13.89 -40.83
CA ILE A 52 -1.32 14.14 -39.64
C ILE A 52 -2.78 14.46 -40.03
N SER A 53 -3.04 14.93 -41.26
CA SER A 53 -4.37 15.38 -41.70
C SER A 53 -5.40 14.26 -41.94
N GLY A 54 -4.99 12.99 -41.99
CA GLY A 54 -5.89 11.84 -42.16
C GLY A 54 -6.62 11.40 -40.89
N ILE A 55 -6.14 11.82 -39.71
CA ILE A 55 -6.55 11.26 -38.41
C ILE A 55 -7.82 11.95 -37.87
N GLU A 56 -8.07 13.22 -38.25
CA GLU A 56 -9.26 13.98 -37.81
C GLU A 56 -10.56 13.59 -38.54
N ARG A 57 -10.49 12.79 -39.62
CA ARG A 57 -11.65 12.49 -40.49
C ARG A 57 -11.80 10.99 -40.77
N GLY A 58 -12.23 10.22 -39.77
CA GLY A 58 -12.98 8.96 -39.98
C GLY A 58 -12.18 7.67 -40.19
N GLY A 59 -10.86 7.64 -39.93
CA GLY A 59 -9.98 6.51 -40.26
C GLY A 59 -9.66 5.49 -39.15
N GLN A 60 -10.07 5.71 -37.88
CA GLN A 60 -9.63 4.86 -36.75
C GLN A 60 -10.20 3.44 -36.82
N SER A 61 -11.51 3.30 -37.08
CA SER A 61 -12.15 1.98 -37.24
C SER A 61 -11.61 1.24 -38.46
N SER A 62 -11.32 1.96 -39.56
CA SER A 62 -10.73 1.35 -40.76
C SER A 62 -9.28 0.93 -40.55
N GLU A 63 -8.48 1.65 -39.77
CA GLU A 63 -7.10 1.23 -39.48
C GLU A 63 -7.08 -0.06 -38.65
N LEU A 64 -7.94 -0.16 -37.63
CA LEU A 64 -8.06 -1.35 -36.81
C LEU A 64 -8.44 -2.58 -37.64
N THR A 65 -9.48 -2.49 -38.48
CA THR A 65 -9.90 -3.61 -39.34
C THR A 65 -8.92 -3.88 -40.49
N ASN A 66 -8.20 -2.87 -40.99
CA ASN A 66 -7.14 -3.09 -41.98
C ASN A 66 -5.95 -3.88 -41.40
N ARG A 67 -5.58 -3.64 -40.13
CA ARG A 67 -4.51 -4.37 -39.44
C ARG A 67 -4.97 -5.75 -38.97
N PHE A 68 -6.23 -5.86 -38.56
CA PHE A 68 -6.82 -7.08 -38.00
C PHE A 68 -8.15 -7.37 -38.70
N SER A 69 -8.08 -7.93 -39.91
CA SER A 69 -9.26 -8.18 -40.76
C SER A 69 -10.32 -9.05 -40.10
N ASN A 70 -9.93 -9.94 -39.17
CA ASN A 70 -10.85 -10.78 -38.41
C ASN A 70 -11.82 -9.98 -37.52
N LEU A 71 -11.51 -8.72 -37.18
CA LEU A 71 -12.40 -7.86 -36.39
C LEU A 71 -13.55 -7.28 -37.23
N ASP A 72 -13.45 -7.24 -38.56
CA ASP A 72 -14.51 -6.65 -39.41
C ASP A 72 -15.83 -7.44 -39.34
N SER A 73 -15.73 -8.75 -39.12
CA SER A 73 -16.86 -9.65 -38.92
C SER A 73 -17.22 -9.88 -37.45
N ALA A 74 -16.45 -9.37 -36.49
CA ALA A 74 -16.70 -9.57 -35.07
C ALA A 74 -17.87 -8.70 -34.58
N SER A 75 -18.83 -9.33 -33.89
CA SER A 75 -20.00 -8.66 -33.33
C SER A 75 -20.27 -9.07 -31.87
N LEU A 76 -20.80 -8.13 -31.10
CA LEU A 76 -21.42 -8.40 -29.81
C LEU A 76 -22.91 -8.62 -30.03
N THR A 77 -23.39 -9.82 -29.71
CA THR A 77 -24.82 -10.16 -29.76
C THR A 77 -25.32 -10.48 -28.36
N ILE A 78 -26.35 -9.77 -27.91
CA ILE A 78 -27.04 -10.04 -26.65
C ILE A 78 -28.54 -10.09 -26.93
N LEU A 79 -29.18 -11.21 -26.61
CA LEU A 79 -30.59 -11.45 -26.96
C LEU A 79 -30.82 -11.22 -28.46
N SER A 80 -31.66 -10.26 -28.85
CA SER A 80 -31.93 -9.88 -30.25
C SER A 80 -31.07 -8.72 -30.76
N GLU A 81 -30.32 -8.04 -29.89
CA GLU A 81 -29.50 -6.88 -30.25
C GLU A 81 -28.12 -7.34 -30.75
N THR A 82 -27.63 -6.76 -31.84
CA THR A 82 -26.30 -7.06 -32.38
C THR A 82 -25.59 -5.79 -32.84
N GLU A 83 -24.33 -5.64 -32.44
CA GLU A 83 -23.48 -4.53 -32.82
C GLU A 83 -22.10 -5.00 -33.25
N LYS A 84 -21.50 -4.34 -34.25
CA LYS A 84 -20.13 -4.62 -34.67
C LYS A 84 -19.14 -4.16 -33.60
N ILE A 85 -18.16 -4.99 -33.27
CA ILE A 85 -17.14 -4.66 -32.26
C ILE A 85 -16.34 -3.40 -32.65
N PRO A 86 -15.85 -3.23 -33.90
CA PRO A 86 -15.14 -2.01 -34.29
C PRO A 86 -15.95 -0.71 -34.07
N ASP A 87 -17.27 -0.78 -34.19
CA ASP A 87 -18.15 0.37 -33.96
C ASP A 87 -18.35 0.70 -32.48
N LEU A 88 -18.22 -0.29 -31.59
CA LEU A 88 -18.29 -0.09 -30.14
C LEU A 88 -16.97 0.44 -29.56
N LEU A 89 -15.83 0.07 -30.17
CA LEU A 89 -14.50 0.50 -29.72
C LEU A 89 -14.16 1.95 -30.07
N ASN A 90 -14.77 2.48 -31.14
CA ASN A 90 -14.54 3.83 -31.63
C ASN A 90 -15.80 4.71 -31.44
N ARG A 91 -15.64 6.03 -31.44
CA ARG A 91 -16.79 6.97 -31.54
C ARG A 91 -17.29 7.05 -32.99
N PRO A 92 -18.53 6.62 -33.32
CA PRO A 92 -19.04 6.74 -34.70
C PRO A 92 -19.66 8.13 -34.94
N ARG A 93 -19.46 8.66 -36.16
CA ARG A 93 -20.24 9.77 -36.70
C ARG A 93 -21.64 9.27 -37.05
N THR A 94 -22.67 9.93 -36.50
CA THR A 94 -24.08 9.92 -36.97
C THR A 94 -24.59 8.59 -37.54
N VAL A 95 -25.23 7.77 -36.71
CA VAL A 95 -26.02 6.60 -37.16
C VAL A 95 -27.51 6.90 -36.97
N ARG A 96 -28.35 6.53 -37.95
CA ARG A 96 -29.81 6.76 -37.94
C ARG A 96 -30.59 5.82 -37.01
N VAL A 97 -30.02 4.68 -36.62
CA VAL A 97 -30.61 3.70 -35.71
C VAL A 97 -29.52 3.27 -34.72
N VAL A 98 -29.77 3.43 -33.42
CA VAL A 98 -28.81 3.12 -32.35
C VAL A 98 -29.38 1.98 -31.52
N THR A 99 -28.71 0.83 -31.48
CA THR A 99 -29.10 -0.31 -30.62
C THR A 99 -28.99 0.05 -29.14
N ASP A 100 -29.67 -0.70 -28.27
CA ASP A 100 -29.57 -0.50 -26.83
C ASP A 100 -28.14 -0.78 -26.33
N LEU A 101 -27.44 -1.75 -26.94
CA LEU A 101 -26.02 -2.01 -26.66
C LEU A 101 -25.15 -0.78 -26.85
N ARG A 102 -25.38 0.00 -27.91
CA ARG A 102 -24.63 1.22 -28.19
C ARG A 102 -25.07 2.39 -27.30
N ARG A 103 -26.37 2.49 -26.96
CA ARG A 103 -26.88 3.51 -26.02
C ARG A 103 -26.33 3.31 -24.62
N TYR A 104 -26.34 2.08 -24.11
CA TYR A 104 -25.79 1.77 -22.78
C TYR A 104 -24.29 2.06 -22.70
N LEU A 105 -23.51 1.67 -23.71
CA LEU A 105 -22.08 1.99 -23.76
C LEU A 105 -21.85 3.51 -23.76
N SER A 106 -22.62 4.25 -24.57
CA SER A 106 -22.58 5.72 -24.60
C SER A 106 -22.93 6.34 -23.25
N ARG A 107 -23.95 5.83 -22.55
CA ARG A 107 -24.31 6.29 -21.20
C ARG A 107 -23.20 6.03 -20.19
N CYS A 108 -22.62 4.82 -20.17
CA CYS A 108 -21.52 4.44 -19.29
C CYS A 108 -20.27 5.28 -19.53
N HIS A 109 -19.96 5.53 -20.81
CA HIS A 109 -18.91 6.44 -21.26
C HIS A 109 -19.13 7.88 -20.76
N ASN A 110 -20.37 8.36 -20.79
CA ASN A 110 -20.73 9.69 -20.28
C ASN A 110 -20.62 9.77 -18.75
N THR A 111 -20.96 8.69 -18.02
CA THR A 111 -20.71 8.60 -16.57
C THR A 111 -19.24 8.75 -16.24
N ALA A 112 -18.36 8.15 -17.05
CA ALA A 112 -16.91 8.27 -16.88
C ALA A 112 -16.39 9.67 -17.21
N HIS A 113 -17.05 10.39 -18.12
CA HIS A 113 -16.58 11.66 -18.68
C HIS A 113 -16.52 12.84 -17.72
N PHE A 114 -17.16 12.74 -16.56
CA PHE A 114 -17.27 13.87 -15.64
C PHE A 114 -15.92 14.35 -15.09
N ASP A 115 -14.90 13.50 -15.10
CA ASP A 115 -13.52 13.92 -14.75
C ASP A 115 -12.96 14.99 -15.70
N LYS A 116 -13.51 15.07 -16.92
CA LYS A 116 -13.16 16.08 -17.93
C LYS A 116 -13.96 17.36 -17.69
N GLN A 117 -13.81 17.93 -16.51
CA GLN A 117 -14.37 19.23 -16.18
C GLN A 117 -13.65 20.27 -17.04
N ASP A 118 -14.31 20.72 -18.10
CA ASP A 118 -13.84 21.87 -18.88
C ASP A 118 -14.23 23.12 -18.08
N PRO A 119 -13.26 23.92 -17.60
CA PRO A 119 -13.58 25.19 -16.98
C PRO A 119 -14.41 26.06 -17.92
N LEU A 120 -15.30 26.89 -17.38
CA LEU A 120 -16.07 27.88 -18.14
C LEU A 120 -15.40 29.25 -17.97
N ASP A 121 -15.45 30.08 -18.99
CA ASP A 121 -15.09 31.50 -18.88
C ASP A 121 -16.22 32.33 -18.27
N GLU A 122 -15.95 33.62 -18.01
CA GLU A 122 -16.92 34.58 -17.46
C GLU A 122 -18.22 34.69 -18.29
N GLN A 123 -18.19 34.30 -19.57
CA GLN A 123 -19.34 34.33 -20.47
C GLN A 123 -20.06 32.97 -20.57
N GLY A 124 -19.66 31.99 -19.75
CA GLY A 124 -20.22 30.64 -19.75
C GLY A 124 -19.79 29.80 -20.96
N SER A 125 -18.81 30.25 -21.74
CA SER A 125 -18.23 29.47 -22.83
C SER A 125 -17.13 28.56 -22.29
N LYS A 126 -16.95 27.37 -22.90
CA LYS A 126 -15.86 26.47 -22.50
C LYS A 126 -14.53 27.20 -22.66
N TYR A 127 -13.73 27.21 -21.59
CA TYR A 127 -12.36 27.73 -21.57
C TYR A 127 -11.50 26.88 -22.51
N LEU A 128 -11.56 27.22 -23.79
CA LEU A 128 -10.82 26.55 -24.83
C LEU A 128 -9.35 26.89 -24.64
N ASN A 129 -8.57 25.87 -24.24
CA ASN A 129 -7.17 25.71 -24.63
C ASN A 129 -6.08 26.37 -23.73
N ASN A 130 -5.92 26.01 -22.45
CA ASN A 130 -4.74 26.50 -21.69
C ASN A 130 -3.86 25.49 -20.92
N ASN A 131 -4.28 24.24 -20.68
CA ASN A 131 -3.46 23.27 -19.92
C ASN A 131 -3.02 22.05 -20.75
N LYS A 132 -2.93 22.22 -22.08
CA LYS A 132 -2.38 21.16 -22.94
C LYS A 132 -0.89 21.00 -22.67
N GLN A 133 -0.43 19.77 -22.73
CA GLN A 133 0.99 19.45 -22.61
C GLN A 133 1.65 19.42 -23.99
N ASN A 134 2.97 19.63 -24.02
CA ASN A 134 3.76 19.47 -25.25
C ASN A 134 4.01 17.99 -25.56
N TYR A 135 4.26 17.70 -26.83
CA TYR A 135 4.77 16.42 -27.29
C TYR A 135 6.09 16.60 -28.07
N PRO A 136 7.14 15.81 -27.79
CA PRO A 136 7.25 14.84 -26.69
C PRO A 136 7.28 15.53 -25.31
N GLY A 137 7.10 14.76 -24.24
CA GLY A 137 7.14 15.27 -22.86
C GLY A 137 5.81 15.23 -22.10
N THR A 138 4.77 14.62 -22.67
CA THR A 138 3.49 14.40 -21.98
C THR A 138 3.67 13.63 -20.67
N GLN A 139 3.03 14.12 -19.61
CA GLN A 139 3.04 13.55 -18.26
C GLN A 139 1.67 12.98 -17.89
N ILE A 140 1.67 11.92 -17.08
CA ILE A 140 0.49 11.40 -16.36
C ILE A 140 0.64 11.71 -14.87
N SER A 141 -0.44 12.19 -14.25
CA SER A 141 -0.45 12.54 -12.82
C SER A 141 -1.00 11.40 -11.95
N THR A 142 -0.60 11.35 -10.69
CA THR A 142 -1.35 10.67 -9.63
C THR A 142 -2.55 11.53 -9.20
N ALA A 143 -3.44 10.98 -8.36
CA ALA A 143 -4.54 11.75 -7.75
C ALA A 143 -4.06 12.93 -6.89
N PHE A 144 -2.78 12.95 -6.50
CA PHE A 144 -2.19 13.92 -5.58
C PHE A 144 -1.19 14.86 -6.26
N GLY A 145 -1.13 14.86 -7.60
CA GLY A 145 -0.37 15.83 -8.38
C GLY A 145 1.10 15.48 -8.63
N PHE A 146 1.53 14.27 -8.29
CA PHE A 146 2.84 13.76 -8.68
C PHE A 146 2.79 13.23 -10.12
N GLU A 147 3.69 13.69 -10.97
CA GLU A 147 3.69 13.36 -12.40
C GLU A 147 4.86 12.46 -12.79
N THR A 148 4.59 11.54 -13.72
CA THR A 148 5.59 10.71 -14.38
C THR A 148 5.42 10.81 -15.89
N ALA A 149 6.52 10.67 -16.64
CA ALA A 149 6.47 10.71 -18.09
C ALA A 149 5.61 9.56 -18.65
N VAL A 150 4.80 9.86 -19.66
CA VAL A 150 4.08 8.83 -20.43
C VAL A 150 5.11 7.99 -21.19
N SER A 151 4.88 6.67 -21.28
CA SER A 151 5.76 5.75 -22.00
C SER A 151 5.92 6.17 -23.47
N THR A 152 7.12 5.97 -24.02
CA THR A 152 7.37 6.08 -25.47
C THR A 152 6.96 4.81 -26.21
N ASN A 153 6.87 4.89 -27.54
CA ASN A 153 6.53 3.76 -28.42
C ASN A 153 5.12 3.20 -28.16
N LEU A 154 4.15 4.07 -27.85
CA LEU A 154 2.78 3.65 -27.56
C LEU A 154 2.11 2.99 -28.77
N THR A 155 2.25 3.57 -29.96
CA THR A 155 1.56 3.06 -31.17
C THR A 155 1.99 1.64 -31.54
N PRO A 156 3.30 1.30 -31.62
CA PRO A 156 3.71 -0.08 -31.78
C PRO A 156 3.16 -1.00 -30.68
N GLN A 157 3.25 -0.60 -29.40
CA GLN A 157 2.77 -1.41 -28.28
C GLN A 157 1.26 -1.65 -28.34
N LEU A 158 0.47 -0.63 -28.70
CA LEU A 158 -0.97 -0.74 -28.90
C LEU A 158 -1.33 -1.81 -29.92
N TRP A 159 -0.59 -1.86 -31.03
CA TRP A 159 -0.82 -2.86 -32.07
C TRP A 159 -0.27 -4.25 -31.72
N THR A 160 0.55 -4.39 -30.67
CA THR A 160 0.95 -5.70 -30.12
C THR A 160 -0.07 -6.30 -29.16
N LEU A 161 -1.11 -5.56 -28.77
CA LEU A 161 -2.21 -6.12 -27.98
C LEU A 161 -2.84 -7.32 -28.72
N PRO A 162 -3.40 -8.31 -27.99
CA PRO A 162 -3.93 -9.52 -28.59
C PRO A 162 -5.30 -9.28 -29.27
N TRP A 163 -5.37 -8.44 -30.29
CA TRP A 163 -6.59 -8.05 -31.01
C TRP A 163 -7.38 -9.23 -31.60
N ASN A 164 -6.68 -10.26 -32.06
CA ASN A 164 -7.32 -11.50 -32.54
C ASN A 164 -8.10 -12.23 -31.44
N ASP A 165 -7.71 -12.07 -30.18
CA ASP A 165 -8.43 -12.64 -29.04
C ASP A 165 -9.76 -11.92 -28.80
N VAL A 166 -9.91 -10.67 -29.26
CA VAL A 166 -11.20 -9.94 -29.24
C VAL A 166 -12.13 -10.46 -30.35
N ALA A 167 -11.59 -10.68 -31.56
CA ALA A 167 -12.38 -11.18 -32.69
C ALA A 167 -12.93 -12.60 -32.46
N THR A 168 -12.15 -13.44 -31.77
CA THR A 168 -12.47 -14.85 -31.51
C THR A 168 -12.66 -15.09 -30.01
N PHE A 169 -13.30 -14.12 -29.34
CA PHE A 169 -13.35 -14.06 -27.89
C PHE A 169 -13.93 -15.32 -27.25
N SER A 170 -13.33 -15.69 -26.13
CA SER A 170 -13.81 -16.74 -25.23
C SER A 170 -13.38 -16.42 -23.81
N LYS A 171 -14.02 -17.07 -22.82
CA LYS A 171 -13.66 -16.89 -21.41
C LYS A 171 -12.16 -17.11 -21.14
N THR A 172 -11.53 -18.09 -21.80
CA THR A 172 -10.12 -18.44 -21.58
C THR A 172 -9.14 -17.37 -22.05
N LYS A 173 -9.55 -16.51 -23.00
CA LYS A 173 -8.72 -15.42 -23.53
C LYS A 173 -8.79 -14.14 -22.71
N ARG A 174 -9.82 -13.97 -21.88
CA ARG A 174 -10.07 -12.78 -21.05
C ARG A 174 -8.84 -12.38 -20.21
N HIS A 175 -8.20 -13.34 -19.54
CA HIS A 175 -7.08 -13.04 -18.64
C HIS A 175 -5.85 -12.48 -19.38
N ARG A 176 -5.54 -13.00 -20.56
CA ARG A 176 -4.44 -12.51 -21.40
C ARG A 176 -4.72 -11.08 -21.89
N LEU A 177 -5.95 -10.82 -22.35
CA LEU A 177 -6.41 -9.49 -22.74
C LEU A 177 -6.32 -8.50 -21.56
N LEU A 178 -6.87 -8.88 -20.41
CA LEU A 178 -6.84 -8.09 -19.18
C LEU A 178 -5.41 -7.65 -18.83
N ASN A 179 -4.48 -8.60 -18.75
CA ASN A 179 -3.09 -8.32 -18.36
C ASN A 179 -2.39 -7.41 -19.38
N ALA A 180 -2.56 -7.66 -20.68
CA ALA A 180 -1.94 -6.87 -21.74
C ALA A 180 -2.47 -5.43 -21.77
N VAL A 181 -3.79 -5.26 -21.70
CA VAL A 181 -4.44 -3.94 -21.69
C VAL A 181 -4.11 -3.17 -20.41
N GLN A 182 -4.20 -3.81 -19.24
CA GLN A 182 -3.86 -3.18 -17.96
C GLN A 182 -2.41 -2.69 -17.92
N SER A 183 -1.47 -3.51 -18.41
CA SER A 183 -0.04 -3.17 -18.43
C SER A 183 0.22 -1.92 -19.28
N LEU A 184 -0.36 -1.86 -20.48
CA LEU A 184 -0.16 -0.73 -21.39
C LEU A 184 -0.95 0.51 -20.96
N PHE A 185 -2.26 0.40 -20.73
CA PHE A 185 -3.16 1.55 -20.52
C PHE A 185 -2.95 2.23 -19.16
N THR A 186 -2.25 1.59 -18.23
CA THR A 186 -1.79 2.22 -16.99
C THR A 186 -0.78 3.35 -17.24
N THR A 187 -0.03 3.28 -18.35
CA THR A 187 1.11 4.16 -18.63
C THR A 187 0.74 5.46 -19.33
N VAL A 188 -0.53 5.63 -19.69
CA VAL A 188 -1.05 6.79 -20.43
C VAL A 188 -2.35 7.31 -19.80
N GLY A 189 -2.55 8.62 -19.82
CA GLY A 189 -3.76 9.26 -19.31
C GLY A 189 -4.98 9.09 -20.23
N ALA A 190 -6.18 9.05 -19.66
CA ALA A 190 -7.44 9.13 -20.40
C ALA A 190 -7.71 10.55 -20.96
N ASP A 191 -6.98 11.54 -20.46
CA ASP A 191 -6.85 12.90 -20.96
C ASP A 191 -5.39 13.34 -20.82
N THR A 192 -4.94 14.27 -21.67
CA THR A 192 -3.57 14.78 -21.67
C THR A 192 -3.45 16.17 -21.06
N ARG A 193 -4.57 16.80 -20.64
CA ARG A 193 -4.56 18.15 -20.08
C ARG A 193 -4.37 18.13 -18.56
N ARG A 194 -3.63 19.08 -18.03
CA ARG A 194 -3.53 19.28 -16.57
C ARG A 194 -4.75 20.02 -16.02
N PRO A 195 -5.20 19.73 -14.79
CA PRO A 195 -4.76 18.68 -13.86
C PRO A 195 -5.62 17.40 -13.97
N ILE A 196 -6.32 17.19 -15.10
CA ILE A 196 -7.23 16.06 -15.32
C ILE A 196 -6.54 14.84 -15.98
N ASN A 197 -5.24 14.96 -16.27
CA ASN A 197 -4.33 13.89 -16.69
C ASN A 197 -4.01 12.89 -15.55
N GLU A 198 -4.78 12.90 -14.47
CA GLU A 198 -4.63 12.00 -13.32
C GLU A 198 -5.26 10.63 -13.53
N ILE A 199 -6.31 10.56 -14.36
CA ILE A 199 -7.02 9.30 -14.62
C ILE A 199 -6.28 8.56 -15.74
N SER A 200 -5.76 7.37 -15.43
CA SER A 200 -5.14 6.52 -16.46
C SER A 200 -6.19 5.98 -17.42
N LEU A 201 -5.78 5.66 -18.66
CA LEU A 201 -6.68 5.02 -19.62
C LEU A 201 -7.19 3.67 -19.11
N TRP A 202 -6.40 2.97 -18.28
CA TRP A 202 -6.84 1.75 -17.62
C TRP A 202 -7.96 2.00 -16.61
N ASP A 203 -7.78 2.99 -15.72
CA ASP A 203 -8.77 3.31 -14.69
C ASP A 203 -10.09 3.78 -15.33
N TRP A 204 -10.00 4.50 -16.44
CA TRP A 204 -11.12 4.84 -17.32
C TRP A 204 -11.81 3.60 -17.91
N GLY A 205 -11.06 2.73 -18.59
CA GLY A 205 -11.60 1.55 -19.26
C GLY A 205 -12.23 0.56 -18.28
N VAL A 206 -11.67 0.39 -17.08
CA VAL A 206 -12.26 -0.44 -16.02
C VAL A 206 -13.63 0.08 -15.59
N LEU A 207 -13.77 1.40 -15.43
CA LEU A 207 -15.05 2.01 -15.06
C LEU A 207 -16.09 1.75 -16.17
N VAL A 208 -15.76 2.10 -17.41
CA VAL A 208 -16.68 1.91 -18.55
C VAL A 208 -17.06 0.44 -18.68
N GLY A 209 -16.08 -0.47 -18.60
CA GLY A 209 -16.30 -1.91 -18.65
C GLY A 209 -17.16 -2.43 -17.51
N ALA A 210 -16.94 -1.97 -16.28
CA ALA A 210 -17.75 -2.36 -15.12
C ALA A 210 -19.21 -1.94 -15.30
N LEU A 211 -19.47 -0.67 -15.59
CA LEU A 211 -20.83 -0.15 -15.75
C LEU A 211 -21.56 -0.80 -16.94
N TYR A 212 -20.86 -0.96 -18.06
CA TYR A 212 -21.44 -1.52 -19.28
C TYR A 212 -21.75 -3.01 -19.11
N LYS A 213 -20.82 -3.78 -18.54
CA LYS A 213 -21.03 -5.20 -18.23
C LYS A 213 -22.27 -5.41 -17.38
N THR A 214 -22.43 -4.64 -16.31
CA THR A 214 -23.55 -4.80 -15.38
C THR A 214 -24.88 -4.36 -15.99
N ALA A 215 -24.88 -3.33 -16.84
CA ALA A 215 -26.07 -2.91 -17.60
C ALA A 215 -26.50 -4.01 -18.60
N VAL A 216 -25.54 -4.60 -19.33
CA VAL A 216 -25.81 -5.72 -20.24
C VAL A 216 -26.29 -6.96 -19.48
N ALA A 217 -25.74 -7.24 -18.29
CA ALA A 217 -26.20 -8.32 -17.44
C ALA A 217 -27.67 -8.15 -16.99
N ALA A 218 -28.07 -6.93 -16.60
CA ALA A 218 -29.47 -6.62 -16.29
C ALA A 218 -30.39 -6.80 -17.51
N MET A 219 -29.94 -6.42 -18.71
CA MET A 219 -30.68 -6.67 -19.95
C MET A 219 -30.91 -8.17 -20.19
N VAL A 220 -29.88 -9.02 -19.98
CA VAL A 220 -30.00 -10.49 -20.08
C VAL A 220 -30.97 -11.07 -19.05
N LEU A 221 -31.04 -10.46 -17.86
CA LEU A 221 -32.00 -10.84 -16.82
C LEU A 221 -33.45 -10.46 -17.15
N GLY A 222 -33.67 -9.67 -18.20
CA GLY A 222 -34.99 -9.27 -18.69
C GLY A 222 -35.47 -7.91 -18.18
N HIS A 223 -34.57 -7.10 -17.60
CA HIS A 223 -34.89 -5.74 -17.20
C HIS A 223 -34.70 -4.81 -18.40
N GLN A 224 -35.78 -4.15 -18.82
CA GLN A 224 -35.69 -3.03 -19.75
C GLN A 224 -35.16 -1.82 -18.99
N LEU A 225 -33.98 -1.34 -19.38
CA LEU A 225 -33.36 -0.19 -18.75
C LEU A 225 -33.55 1.03 -19.65
N ASP A 226 -33.92 2.16 -19.06
CA ASP A 226 -33.85 3.44 -19.75
C ASP A 226 -32.38 3.85 -19.84
N ASP A 227 -31.85 4.07 -21.06
CA ASP A 227 -30.46 4.48 -21.24
C ASP A 227 -30.16 5.84 -20.61
N SER A 228 -31.19 6.66 -20.36
CA SER A 228 -31.08 7.94 -19.65
C SER A 228 -31.20 7.82 -18.12
N ASP A 229 -31.55 6.66 -17.57
CA ASP A 229 -31.64 6.39 -16.12
C ASP A 229 -30.93 5.10 -15.71
N LEU A 230 -29.82 4.75 -16.36
CA LEU A 230 -28.99 3.64 -15.91
C LEU A 230 -28.48 3.89 -14.48
N ARG A 231 -28.78 2.93 -13.61
CA ARG A 231 -28.39 2.90 -12.19
C ARG A 231 -27.63 1.63 -11.84
N TRP A 232 -26.80 1.73 -10.81
CA TRP A 232 -25.96 0.66 -10.30
C TRP A 232 -26.01 0.61 -8.78
N ARG A 233 -25.58 -0.50 -8.21
CA ARG A 233 -25.38 -0.68 -6.77
C ARG A 233 -23.97 -1.17 -6.50
N LEU A 234 -23.57 -1.10 -5.24
CA LEU A 234 -22.37 -1.79 -4.75
C LEU A 234 -22.75 -3.07 -4.00
N LEU A 235 -22.12 -4.18 -4.35
CA LEU A 235 -22.12 -5.40 -3.57
C LEU A 235 -20.79 -5.49 -2.81
N ALA A 236 -20.85 -5.52 -1.48
CA ALA A 236 -19.70 -5.68 -0.61
C ALA A 236 -19.61 -7.12 -0.11
N VAL A 237 -18.42 -7.71 -0.22
CA VAL A 237 -18.07 -8.99 0.41
C VAL A 237 -16.86 -8.73 1.30
N ARG A 238 -17.08 -8.63 2.61
CA ARG A 238 -16.09 -8.13 3.59
C ARG A 238 -15.92 -9.07 4.78
N THR A 239 -14.76 -9.02 5.42
CA THR A 239 -14.42 -9.69 6.68
C THR A 239 -13.45 -8.83 7.48
N ASP A 240 -13.35 -9.04 8.80
CA ASP A 240 -12.24 -8.48 9.60
C ASP A 240 -10.95 -9.29 9.40
N ALA A 241 -10.43 -9.24 8.17
CA ALA A 241 -9.26 -9.98 7.75
C ALA A 241 -7.99 -9.51 8.46
N LEU A 242 -7.88 -8.20 8.75
CA LEU A 242 -6.73 -7.66 9.47
C LEU A 242 -6.59 -8.34 10.84
N THR A 243 -7.65 -8.32 11.65
CA THR A 243 -7.65 -8.99 12.97
C THR A 243 -7.48 -10.51 12.84
N TYR A 244 -8.06 -11.12 11.81
CA TYR A 244 -7.90 -12.55 11.55
C TYR A 244 -6.44 -12.96 11.32
N LEU A 245 -5.74 -12.18 10.50
CA LEU A 245 -4.35 -12.44 10.13
C LEU A 245 -3.40 -12.11 11.28
N THR A 246 -3.58 -10.98 11.97
CA THR A 246 -2.71 -10.58 13.10
C THR A 246 -2.86 -11.47 14.33
N ASN A 247 -3.96 -12.24 14.44
CA ASN A 247 -4.14 -13.28 15.47
C ASN A 247 -3.39 -14.60 15.21
N SER A 248 -2.52 -14.65 14.19
CA SER A 248 -1.71 -15.83 13.89
C SER A 248 -0.60 -16.06 14.92
N PHE A 249 -0.38 -17.33 15.30
CA PHE A 249 0.64 -17.71 16.29
C PHE A 249 2.04 -17.84 15.70
N ARG A 250 2.15 -18.52 14.56
CA ARG A 250 3.40 -18.72 13.82
C ARG A 250 3.31 -18.05 12.45
N LEU A 251 4.47 -17.83 11.84
CA LEU A 251 4.55 -17.26 10.50
C LEU A 251 3.87 -18.16 9.44
N SER A 252 4.02 -19.48 9.58
CA SER A 252 3.35 -20.45 8.70
C SER A 252 1.83 -20.34 8.77
N ASP A 253 1.25 -20.08 9.96
CA ASP A 253 -0.18 -19.85 10.13
C ASP A 253 -0.62 -18.56 9.44
N LEU A 254 0.14 -17.47 9.63
CA LEU A 254 -0.12 -16.17 8.99
C LEU A 254 -0.15 -16.29 7.47
N MET A 255 0.87 -16.90 6.89
CA MET A 255 0.98 -17.07 5.43
C MET A 255 -0.12 -17.97 4.89
N ALA A 256 -0.44 -19.07 5.58
CA ALA A 256 -1.53 -19.96 5.19
C ALA A 256 -2.89 -19.26 5.23
N ARG A 257 -3.19 -18.50 6.29
CA ARG A 257 -4.42 -17.71 6.40
C ARG A 257 -4.51 -16.63 5.32
N LYS A 258 -3.41 -15.94 5.04
CA LYS A 258 -3.34 -14.93 3.97
C LYS A 258 -3.65 -15.55 2.60
N LYS A 259 -3.00 -16.67 2.25
CA LYS A 259 -3.23 -17.39 1.00
C LYS A 259 -4.66 -17.92 0.90
N MET A 260 -5.20 -18.45 1.99
CA MET A 260 -6.59 -18.91 2.07
C MET A 260 -7.58 -17.77 1.81
N LEU A 261 -7.44 -16.63 2.50
CA LEU A 261 -8.30 -15.46 2.28
C LEU A 261 -8.19 -14.93 0.85
N GLN A 262 -6.98 -14.80 0.33
CA GLN A 262 -6.77 -14.37 -1.06
C GLN A 262 -7.48 -15.31 -2.03
N THR A 263 -7.38 -16.63 -1.82
CA THR A 263 -8.06 -17.64 -2.62
C THR A 263 -9.58 -17.55 -2.50
N ALA A 264 -10.11 -17.38 -1.29
CA ALA A 264 -11.56 -17.24 -1.04
C ALA A 264 -12.15 -16.02 -1.76
N PHE A 265 -11.53 -14.85 -1.63
CA PHE A 265 -11.93 -13.65 -2.36
C PHE A 265 -11.79 -13.83 -3.88
N ASN A 266 -10.71 -14.47 -4.37
CA ASN A 266 -10.54 -14.74 -5.79
C ASN A 266 -11.62 -15.68 -6.35
N LYS A 267 -12.03 -16.71 -5.61
CA LYS A 267 -13.13 -17.61 -5.99
C LYS A 267 -14.46 -16.87 -6.08
N VAL A 268 -14.76 -16.01 -5.09
CA VAL A 268 -15.95 -15.14 -5.15
C VAL A 268 -15.89 -14.19 -6.35
N ARG A 269 -14.72 -13.61 -6.63
CA ARG A 269 -14.53 -12.79 -7.83
C ARG A 269 -14.78 -13.59 -9.11
N THR A 270 -14.22 -14.79 -9.24
CA THR A 270 -14.47 -15.67 -10.40
C THR A 270 -15.97 -16.00 -10.53
N LEU A 271 -16.66 -16.27 -9.42
CA LEU A 271 -18.10 -16.50 -9.41
C LEU A 271 -18.87 -15.31 -10.00
N LEU A 272 -18.63 -14.11 -9.47
CA LEU A 272 -19.39 -12.89 -9.78
C LEU A 272 -18.98 -12.22 -11.09
N GLU A 273 -17.70 -12.31 -11.48
CA GLU A 273 -17.22 -11.70 -12.72
C GLU A 273 -17.32 -12.63 -13.91
N GLU A 274 -17.21 -13.95 -13.73
CA GLU A 274 -17.04 -14.89 -14.84
C GLU A 274 -18.06 -16.03 -14.87
N THR A 275 -18.41 -16.63 -13.74
CA THR A 275 -19.37 -17.75 -13.74
C THR A 275 -20.78 -17.23 -14.02
N TYR A 276 -21.18 -16.20 -13.27
CA TYR A 276 -22.39 -15.41 -13.47
C TYR A 276 -21.95 -13.96 -13.62
N PRO A 277 -21.61 -13.49 -14.85
CA PRO A 277 -20.91 -12.23 -15.07
C PRO A 277 -21.79 -10.99 -14.85
N LEU A 278 -22.29 -10.81 -13.63
CA LEU A 278 -23.19 -9.74 -13.21
C LEU A 278 -22.48 -8.64 -12.42
N ALA A 279 -21.18 -8.81 -12.15
CA ALA A 279 -20.43 -7.88 -11.32
C ALA A 279 -19.03 -7.56 -11.89
N ALA A 280 -18.44 -6.48 -11.41
CA ALA A 280 -17.02 -6.13 -11.64
C ALA A 280 -16.38 -5.62 -10.35
N GLU A 281 -15.26 -6.21 -9.93
CA GLU A 281 -14.50 -5.80 -8.74
C GLU A 281 -13.80 -4.46 -9.00
N VAL A 282 -14.10 -3.46 -8.17
CA VAL A 282 -13.62 -2.08 -8.37
C VAL A 282 -12.77 -1.56 -7.23
N TYR A 283 -12.99 -2.07 -6.01
CA TYR A 283 -12.13 -1.84 -4.84
C TYR A 283 -11.83 -3.15 -4.15
N ARG A 284 -10.60 -3.27 -3.65
CA ARG A 284 -10.16 -4.36 -2.79
C ARG A 284 -9.08 -3.88 -1.82
N ASP A 285 -9.20 -4.27 -0.56
CA ASP A 285 -8.20 -4.12 0.51
C ASP A 285 -7.99 -5.45 1.24
N GLU A 286 -7.33 -5.42 2.41
CA GLU A 286 -7.18 -6.58 3.27
C GLU A 286 -8.53 -7.19 3.69
N ASN A 287 -9.55 -6.36 3.92
CA ASN A 287 -10.82 -6.74 4.52
C ASN A 287 -11.85 -7.20 3.49
N GLY A 288 -11.66 -6.93 2.20
CA GLY A 288 -12.42 -7.58 1.14
C GLY A 288 -12.62 -6.74 -0.09
N SER A 289 -13.72 -7.00 -0.79
CA SER A 289 -13.96 -6.49 -2.15
C SER A 289 -15.31 -5.80 -2.27
N LEU A 290 -15.34 -4.73 -3.07
CA LEU A 290 -16.57 -4.08 -3.52
C LEU A 290 -16.71 -4.28 -5.03
N TYR A 291 -17.92 -4.65 -5.43
CA TYR A 291 -18.29 -4.90 -6.81
C TYR A 291 -19.35 -3.92 -7.27
N VAL A 292 -19.21 -3.38 -8.47
CA VAL A 292 -20.33 -2.75 -9.18
C VAL A 292 -21.25 -3.86 -9.67
N VAL A 293 -22.55 -3.72 -9.43
CA VAL A 293 -23.60 -4.64 -9.84
C VAL A 293 -24.80 -3.88 -10.42
N PRO A 294 -25.68 -4.51 -11.22
CA PRO A 294 -26.89 -3.84 -11.69
C PRO A 294 -27.83 -3.44 -10.54
N ASP A 295 -28.66 -2.43 -10.77
CA ASP A 295 -29.68 -1.97 -9.81
C ASP A 295 -30.82 -2.98 -9.69
N LEU A 296 -30.61 -4.01 -8.85
CA LEU A 296 -31.56 -5.07 -8.55
C LEU A 296 -31.62 -5.26 -7.02
N LEU A 297 -32.75 -4.92 -6.39
CA LEU A 297 -32.91 -5.08 -4.94
C LEU A 297 -32.87 -6.55 -4.49
N ASP A 298 -33.29 -7.46 -5.36
CA ASP A 298 -33.37 -8.90 -5.14
C ASP A 298 -32.13 -9.65 -5.66
N LEU A 299 -31.04 -8.93 -5.99
CA LEU A 299 -29.81 -9.48 -6.59
C LEU A 299 -29.25 -10.70 -5.85
N LEU A 300 -29.22 -10.64 -4.50
CA LEU A 300 -28.70 -11.74 -3.68
C LEU A 300 -29.59 -12.98 -3.68
N THR A 301 -30.86 -12.83 -4.07
CA THR A 301 -31.86 -13.90 -4.13
C THR A 301 -32.01 -14.53 -5.51
N LEU A 302 -31.31 -14.02 -6.53
CA LEU A 302 -31.28 -14.63 -7.88
C LEU A 302 -30.90 -16.12 -7.77
N GLN A 303 -31.64 -16.98 -8.45
CA GLN A 303 -31.53 -18.44 -8.30
C GLN A 303 -30.90 -19.10 -9.52
N ASP A 304 -30.23 -20.23 -9.26
CA ASP A 304 -29.87 -21.22 -10.27
C ASP A 304 -31.02 -22.24 -10.48
N ASN A 305 -30.88 -23.17 -11.42
CA ASN A 305 -31.88 -24.20 -11.72
C ASN A 305 -32.17 -25.17 -10.56
N ASN A 306 -31.31 -25.19 -9.54
CA ASN A 306 -31.47 -25.97 -8.30
C ASN A 306 -32.09 -25.15 -7.15
N ASN A 307 -32.57 -23.93 -7.44
CA ASN A 307 -33.10 -22.96 -6.48
C ASN A 307 -32.07 -22.46 -5.44
N GLN A 308 -30.77 -22.61 -5.70
CA GLN A 308 -29.73 -22.02 -4.86
C GLN A 308 -29.56 -20.54 -5.22
N THR A 309 -29.56 -19.69 -4.19
CA THR A 309 -29.44 -18.23 -4.37
C THR A 309 -27.99 -17.80 -4.64
N LEU A 310 -27.82 -16.63 -5.26
CA LEU A 310 -26.51 -16.02 -5.45
C LEU A 310 -25.75 -15.84 -4.12
N GLN A 311 -26.44 -15.43 -3.05
CA GLN A 311 -25.85 -15.34 -1.72
C GLN A 311 -25.30 -16.68 -1.23
N SER A 312 -26.03 -17.77 -1.43
CA SER A 312 -25.57 -19.12 -1.09
C SER A 312 -24.33 -19.51 -1.89
N HIS A 313 -24.31 -19.22 -3.20
CA HIS A 313 -23.14 -19.44 -4.05
C HIS A 313 -21.92 -18.65 -3.59
N ILE A 314 -22.09 -17.37 -3.21
CA ILE A 314 -20.99 -16.54 -2.66
C ILE A 314 -20.44 -17.18 -1.37
N GLN A 315 -21.32 -17.58 -0.45
CA GLN A 315 -20.93 -18.22 0.82
C GLN A 315 -20.18 -19.54 0.58
N GLN A 316 -20.63 -20.37 -0.36
CA GLN A 316 -19.97 -21.63 -0.71
C GLN A 316 -18.59 -21.42 -1.36
N GLN A 317 -18.45 -20.42 -2.24
CA GLN A 317 -17.19 -20.10 -2.90
C GLN A 317 -16.17 -19.45 -1.94
N PHE A 318 -16.64 -18.76 -0.91
CA PHE A 318 -15.79 -18.20 0.15
C PHE A 318 -15.31 -19.31 1.12
N THR A 319 -14.50 -20.23 0.61
CA THR A 319 -14.07 -21.41 1.37
C THR A 319 -12.91 -21.07 2.33
N THR A 320 -13.22 -21.02 3.62
CA THR A 320 -12.23 -20.83 4.71
C THR A 320 -12.32 -21.91 5.79
N ASP A 321 -12.92 -23.05 5.42
CA ASP A 321 -13.34 -24.17 6.27
C ASP A 321 -14.29 -23.76 7.41
N GLY A 322 -14.92 -22.59 7.32
CA GLY A 322 -15.80 -22.03 8.37
C GLY A 322 -15.06 -21.24 9.46
N GLU A 323 -13.74 -21.02 9.32
CA GLU A 323 -12.98 -20.23 10.30
C GLU A 323 -13.32 -18.74 10.25
N ILE A 324 -13.56 -18.22 9.05
CA ILE A 324 -14.01 -16.84 8.84
C ILE A 324 -15.07 -16.79 7.74
N ALA A 325 -16.24 -16.25 8.04
CA ALA A 325 -17.37 -16.11 7.13
C ALA A 325 -17.43 -14.66 6.58
N PRO A 326 -17.84 -14.47 5.32
CA PRO A 326 -17.98 -13.15 4.73
C PRO A 326 -19.27 -12.48 5.19
N GLN A 327 -19.19 -11.19 5.49
CA GLN A 327 -20.32 -10.28 5.52
C GLN A 327 -20.64 -9.88 4.08
N ILE A 328 -21.84 -10.23 3.61
CA ILE A 328 -22.32 -9.94 2.26
C ILE A 328 -23.38 -8.87 2.37
N THR A 329 -23.16 -7.71 1.77
CA THR A 329 -24.07 -6.56 1.87
C THR A 329 -24.27 -5.94 0.51
N LEU A 330 -25.52 -5.84 0.09
CA LEU A 330 -25.92 -5.05 -1.06
C LEU A 330 -26.28 -3.64 -0.61
N ASP A 331 -25.76 -2.64 -1.30
CA ASP A 331 -26.07 -1.24 -1.05
C ASP A 331 -27.59 -1.00 -1.17
N PRO A 332 -28.26 -0.43 -0.15
CA PRO A 332 -29.69 -0.15 -0.18
C PRO A 332 -30.06 0.94 -1.19
N THR A 333 -29.13 1.82 -1.56
CA THR A 333 -29.38 2.93 -2.48
C THR A 333 -28.66 2.69 -3.80
N ALA A 334 -29.38 2.82 -4.92
CA ALA A 334 -28.76 2.80 -6.23
C ALA A 334 -28.23 4.18 -6.60
N TRP A 335 -27.17 4.23 -7.40
CA TRP A 335 -26.52 5.45 -7.86
C TRP A 335 -26.43 5.43 -9.40
N TRP A 336 -26.48 6.59 -10.04
CA TRP A 336 -26.36 6.72 -11.50
C TRP A 336 -25.10 7.47 -11.97
N GLY A 337 -24.25 7.88 -11.02
CA GLY A 337 -23.03 8.62 -11.30
C GLY A 337 -23.39 10.01 -11.84
N GLN A 338 -22.61 10.46 -12.81
CA GLN A 338 -22.84 11.74 -13.48
C GLN A 338 -23.45 11.55 -14.87
N ASP A 339 -24.33 12.47 -15.29
CA ASP A 339 -24.99 12.48 -16.60
C ASP A 339 -24.98 13.92 -17.12
N PRO A 340 -24.31 14.22 -18.25
CA PRO A 340 -24.32 15.55 -18.83
C PRO A 340 -25.72 16.06 -19.23
N LYS A 341 -26.73 15.20 -19.27
CA LYS A 341 -28.14 15.57 -19.50
C LYS A 341 -28.88 15.98 -18.21
N ARG A 342 -28.33 15.73 -17.02
CA ARG A 342 -28.92 16.06 -15.72
C ARG A 342 -28.04 17.08 -15.00
N THR A 343 -28.58 18.24 -14.67
CA THR A 343 -27.82 19.32 -14.02
C THR A 343 -28.04 19.30 -12.50
N GLY A 344 -26.97 19.10 -11.72
CA GLY A 344 -26.98 19.32 -10.26
C GLY A 344 -27.50 18.17 -9.40
N GLU A 345 -27.63 16.95 -9.93
CA GLU A 345 -28.21 15.78 -9.23
C GLU A 345 -27.24 14.58 -9.16
N ASP A 346 -25.94 14.78 -9.41
CA ASP A 346 -24.95 13.70 -9.47
C ASP A 346 -24.92 12.81 -8.21
N GLU A 347 -24.98 11.49 -8.40
CA GLU A 347 -24.96 10.52 -7.30
C GLU A 347 -23.64 9.72 -7.31
N ILE A 348 -22.80 9.94 -6.30
CA ILE A 348 -21.57 9.16 -6.13
C ILE A 348 -21.86 7.84 -5.40
N PRO A 349 -21.21 6.74 -5.79
CA PRO A 349 -21.31 5.51 -5.02
C PRO A 349 -20.74 5.68 -3.61
N PRO A 350 -21.39 5.13 -2.56
CA PRO A 350 -20.96 5.29 -1.17
C PRO A 350 -19.76 4.38 -0.81
N ALA A 351 -18.79 4.24 -1.71
CA ALA A 351 -17.64 3.34 -1.56
C ALA A 351 -16.83 3.66 -0.30
N GLY A 352 -16.54 4.94 -0.03
CA GLY A 352 -15.80 5.37 1.17
C GLY A 352 -16.50 5.01 2.48
N ALA A 353 -17.83 5.21 2.53
CA ALA A 353 -18.64 4.82 3.68
C ALA A 353 -18.61 3.30 3.90
N ILE A 354 -18.86 2.52 2.84
CA ILE A 354 -18.86 1.05 2.90
C ILE A 354 -17.49 0.52 3.32
N LEU A 355 -16.38 1.05 2.80
CA LEU A 355 -15.02 0.61 3.12
C LEU A 355 -14.61 0.99 4.55
N SER A 356 -15.11 2.12 5.07
CA SER A 356 -14.86 2.57 6.44
C SER A 356 -15.76 1.90 7.47
N SER A 357 -16.85 1.23 7.05
CA SER A 357 -17.76 0.52 7.95
C SER A 357 -17.00 -0.56 8.77
N PRO A 358 -17.28 -0.66 10.08
CA PRO A 358 -16.70 -1.69 10.93
C PRO A 358 -17.02 -3.09 10.41
N THR A 359 -15.99 -3.92 10.27
CA THR A 359 -16.14 -5.35 10.00
C THR A 359 -16.05 -6.14 11.30
N ALA A 360 -16.77 -7.26 11.39
CA ALA A 360 -16.65 -8.17 12.53
C ALA A 360 -16.03 -9.49 12.11
N LEU A 361 -15.19 -10.06 12.98
CA LEU A 361 -14.71 -11.43 12.83
C LEU A 361 -15.86 -12.39 13.15
N GLN A 362 -16.33 -13.10 12.13
CA GLN A 362 -17.42 -14.08 12.25
C GLN A 362 -16.95 -15.43 11.73
N SER A 363 -17.31 -16.52 12.42
CA SER A 363 -17.06 -17.89 11.97
C SER A 363 -18.38 -18.58 11.60
N ASP A 364 -18.32 -19.63 10.79
CA ASP A 364 -19.50 -20.43 10.47
C ASP A 364 -19.84 -21.35 11.66
N ALA A 365 -20.81 -20.94 12.46
CA ALA A 365 -21.20 -21.65 13.67
C ALA A 365 -21.67 -23.10 13.40
N LEU A 366 -22.32 -23.36 12.26
CA LEU A 366 -22.80 -24.70 11.91
C LEU A 366 -21.61 -25.60 11.55
N ALA A 367 -20.70 -25.11 10.71
CA ALA A 367 -19.49 -25.86 10.35
C ALA A 367 -18.61 -26.15 11.59
N ILE A 368 -18.46 -25.18 12.49
CA ILE A 368 -17.71 -25.37 13.74
C ILE A 368 -18.42 -26.35 14.67
N SER A 369 -19.75 -26.25 14.83
CA SER A 369 -20.53 -27.18 15.65
C SER A 369 -20.40 -28.62 15.15
N GLU A 370 -20.44 -28.83 13.83
CA GLU A 370 -20.25 -30.16 13.23
C GLU A 370 -18.84 -30.70 13.53
N ALA A 371 -17.81 -29.85 13.47
CA ALA A 371 -16.44 -30.25 13.78
C ALA A 371 -16.27 -30.78 15.22
N TRP A 372 -17.13 -30.35 16.15
CA TRP A 372 -17.18 -30.79 17.55
C TRP A 372 -18.09 -31.99 17.83
N ARG A 373 -18.90 -32.43 16.86
CA ARG A 373 -19.86 -33.52 17.07
C ARG A 373 -19.16 -34.80 17.55
N GLY A 374 -19.56 -35.29 18.72
CA GLY A 374 -19.00 -36.50 19.33
C GLY A 374 -17.57 -36.37 19.87
N LYS A 375 -17.00 -35.16 19.94
CA LYS A 375 -15.60 -34.90 20.34
C LYS A 375 -15.52 -34.18 21.69
N ARG A 376 -14.46 -34.47 22.45
CA ARG A 376 -14.19 -33.90 23.79
C ARG A 376 -12.73 -33.45 23.96
N GLN A 377 -11.99 -33.30 22.85
CA GLN A 377 -10.60 -32.84 22.83
C GLN A 377 -10.50 -31.35 23.19
N THR A 378 -9.29 -30.87 23.47
CA THR A 378 -9.04 -29.45 23.71
C THR A 378 -9.21 -28.62 22.43
N ILE A 379 -9.56 -27.35 22.59
CA ILE A 379 -9.66 -26.40 21.48
C ILE A 379 -8.28 -26.21 20.85
N CYS A 380 -8.20 -26.24 19.52
CA CYS A 380 -6.98 -25.99 18.76
C CYS A 380 -6.48 -24.57 19.04
N PRO A 381 -5.24 -24.41 19.54
CA PRO A 381 -4.70 -23.10 19.88
C PRO A 381 -4.50 -22.23 18.63
N ILE A 382 -4.27 -22.81 17.45
CA ILE A 382 -4.01 -22.07 16.21
C ILE A 382 -5.26 -21.33 15.72
N CYS A 383 -6.36 -22.06 15.51
CA CYS A 383 -7.61 -21.46 15.02
C CYS A 383 -8.49 -20.93 16.15
N GLY A 384 -8.37 -21.45 17.37
CA GLY A 384 -9.26 -21.14 18.49
C GLY A 384 -10.68 -21.71 18.33
N LEU A 385 -10.95 -22.54 17.33
CA LEU A 385 -12.31 -22.96 16.96
C LEU A 385 -12.55 -24.47 16.98
N ARG A 386 -11.63 -25.29 16.46
CA ARG A 386 -11.85 -26.73 16.22
C ARG A 386 -11.18 -27.61 17.28
N PRO A 387 -11.65 -28.84 17.53
CA PRO A 387 -10.97 -29.76 18.44
C PRO A 387 -9.61 -30.19 17.87
N CYS A 388 -8.62 -30.36 18.76
CA CYS A 388 -7.33 -30.95 18.40
C CYS A 388 -7.51 -32.39 17.91
N VAL A 389 -6.62 -32.84 17.01
CA VAL A 389 -6.59 -34.26 16.55
C VAL A 389 -6.30 -35.18 17.73
N SER A 390 -5.29 -34.83 18.53
CA SER A 390 -4.89 -35.54 19.75
C SER A 390 -4.23 -34.56 20.73
N LYS A 391 -4.00 -35.00 21.97
CA LYS A 391 -3.23 -34.23 22.96
C LYS A 391 -1.77 -34.06 22.53
N GLN A 392 -1.22 -35.05 21.81
CA GLN A 392 0.16 -35.07 21.34
C GLN A 392 0.42 -34.06 20.23
N LEU A 393 -0.44 -34.01 19.21
CA LEU A 393 -0.28 -33.06 18.10
C LEU A 393 -0.60 -31.62 18.52
N GLY A 394 -1.58 -31.43 19.41
CA GLY A 394 -1.90 -30.10 19.95
C GLY A 394 -2.50 -29.11 18.93
N TYR A 395 -2.96 -29.58 17.77
CA TYR A 395 -3.69 -28.78 16.77
C TYR A 395 -4.76 -29.60 16.04
N CYS A 396 -5.68 -28.93 15.35
CA CYS A 396 -6.72 -29.58 14.54
C CYS A 396 -6.22 -29.95 13.15
N GLN A 397 -6.86 -30.94 12.51
CA GLN A 397 -6.48 -31.46 11.19
C GLN A 397 -6.38 -30.34 10.14
N VAL A 398 -7.37 -29.46 10.09
CA VAL A 398 -7.43 -28.33 9.14
C VAL A 398 -6.21 -27.42 9.27
N CYS A 399 -5.82 -27.02 10.48
CA CYS A 399 -4.62 -26.20 10.69
C CYS A 399 -3.34 -26.94 10.32
N GLY A 400 -3.27 -28.25 10.58
CA GLY A 400 -2.13 -29.08 10.18
C GLY A 400 -1.98 -29.17 8.66
N GLU A 401 -3.07 -29.43 7.95
CA GLU A 401 -3.09 -29.52 6.48
C GLU A 401 -2.71 -28.20 5.80
N ARG A 402 -3.19 -27.07 6.32
CA ARG A 402 -2.89 -25.74 5.78
C ARG A 402 -1.41 -25.35 5.83
N ARG A 403 -0.64 -25.94 6.75
CA ARG A 403 0.81 -25.73 6.85
C ARG A 403 1.58 -26.53 5.81
N LYS A 404 1.00 -27.62 5.28
CA LYS A 404 1.66 -28.48 4.30
C LYS A 404 1.88 -27.74 2.98
N GLY A 405 2.92 -28.14 2.25
CA GLY A 405 3.21 -27.62 0.91
C GLY A 405 3.95 -26.28 0.87
N ARG A 406 3.90 -25.45 1.93
CA ARG A 406 4.65 -24.17 2.00
C ARG A 406 6.15 -24.36 1.75
N VAL A 407 6.75 -25.35 2.43
CA VAL A 407 8.17 -25.69 2.26
C VAL A 407 8.43 -26.21 0.85
N GLY A 408 7.55 -27.07 0.32
CA GLY A 408 7.68 -27.60 -1.04
C GLY A 408 7.52 -26.53 -2.14
N GLU A 409 6.77 -25.44 -1.89
CA GLU A 409 6.74 -24.27 -2.77
C GLU A 409 8.04 -23.47 -2.67
N TRP A 410 8.56 -23.26 -1.46
CA TRP A 410 9.81 -22.56 -1.23
C TRP A 410 11.04 -23.29 -1.81
N LEU A 411 11.11 -24.63 -1.72
CA LEU A 411 12.17 -25.42 -2.34
C LEU A 411 12.23 -25.28 -3.87
N LYS A 412 11.14 -24.85 -4.52
CA LYS A 412 11.10 -24.58 -5.97
C LYS A 412 11.62 -23.19 -6.34
N ASP A 413 11.53 -22.23 -5.43
CA ASP A 413 12.00 -20.84 -5.63
C ASP A 413 12.42 -20.23 -4.28
N GLN A 414 13.73 -20.22 -4.05
CA GLN A 414 14.34 -19.83 -2.78
C GLN A 414 14.82 -18.36 -2.76
N ARG A 415 14.42 -17.55 -3.76
CA ARG A 415 14.74 -16.10 -3.85
C ARG A 415 14.01 -15.25 -2.80
N GLN A 416 13.01 -15.82 -2.13
CA GLN A 416 12.33 -15.22 -0.98
C GLN A 416 12.49 -16.11 0.24
N THR A 417 12.72 -15.49 1.40
CA THR A 417 12.73 -16.22 2.67
C THR A 417 11.32 -16.46 3.19
N ILE A 418 11.13 -17.60 3.85
CA ILE A 418 9.93 -17.94 4.61
C ILE A 418 10.24 -18.16 6.10
N TRP A 419 11.46 -17.80 6.53
CA TRP A 419 12.03 -18.12 7.84
C TRP A 419 12.31 -16.84 8.62
N LEU A 420 11.85 -16.76 9.87
CA LEU A 420 12.08 -15.56 10.70
C LEU A 420 13.57 -15.40 11.04
N ASP A 421 14.27 -16.51 11.23
CA ASP A 421 15.67 -16.52 11.64
C ASP A 421 16.59 -16.01 10.52
N GLU A 422 16.25 -16.22 9.24
CA GLU A 422 16.93 -15.58 8.10
C GLU A 422 16.71 -14.06 8.00
N VAL A 423 15.56 -13.56 8.47
CA VAL A 423 15.24 -12.12 8.48
C VAL A 423 15.88 -11.41 9.67
N ALA A 424 16.13 -12.12 10.77
CA ALA A 424 16.77 -11.54 11.95
C ALA A 424 18.14 -10.93 11.59
N ASP A 425 18.48 -9.82 12.23
CA ASP A 425 19.82 -9.24 12.14
C ASP A 425 20.87 -10.14 12.80
N SER A 426 22.13 -9.76 12.73
CA SER A 426 23.24 -10.50 13.35
C SER A 426 23.17 -10.56 14.88
N ASN A 427 22.25 -9.81 15.51
CA ASN A 427 21.97 -9.84 16.95
C ASN A 427 20.70 -10.64 17.29
N GLY A 428 20.09 -11.33 16.31
CA GLY A 428 18.89 -12.13 16.49
C GLY A 428 17.62 -11.29 16.63
N ARG A 429 17.56 -10.11 16.00
CA ARG A 429 16.47 -9.13 16.17
C ARG A 429 15.78 -8.81 14.85
N LEU A 430 14.46 -8.62 14.92
CA LEU A 430 13.63 -8.21 13.80
C LEU A 430 12.97 -6.86 14.09
N ALA A 431 12.57 -6.19 13.02
CA ALA A 431 11.61 -5.11 13.05
C ALA A 431 10.39 -5.46 12.18
N LEU A 432 9.19 -5.23 12.71
CA LEU A 432 7.96 -5.19 11.95
C LEU A 432 7.68 -3.72 11.60
N ILE A 433 7.85 -3.38 10.34
CA ILE A 433 7.52 -2.05 9.81
C ILE A 433 6.01 -2.02 9.54
N THR A 434 5.35 -0.97 10.02
CA THR A 434 3.93 -0.72 9.77
C THR A 434 3.73 0.63 9.10
N GLY A 435 2.77 0.76 8.20
CA GLY A 435 2.38 2.03 7.60
C GLY A 435 0.87 2.11 7.42
N THR A 436 0.27 3.28 7.71
CA THR A 436 -1.15 3.50 7.41
C THR A 436 -1.43 4.89 6.85
N PHE A 437 -2.24 4.95 5.79
CA PHE A 437 -2.85 6.17 5.27
C PHE A 437 -4.25 6.37 5.85
N ASP A 438 -4.55 7.61 6.25
CA ASP A 438 -5.93 8.03 6.48
C ASP A 438 -6.60 8.44 5.16
N LEU A 439 -7.48 7.58 4.65
CA LEU A 439 -8.22 7.79 3.41
C LEU A 439 -9.70 8.09 3.64
N THR A 440 -10.17 8.21 4.88
CA THR A 440 -11.61 8.30 5.17
C THR A 440 -12.25 9.49 4.45
N ASN A 441 -11.71 10.69 4.66
CA ASN A 441 -12.21 11.94 4.06
C ASN A 441 -11.79 12.10 2.58
N TRP A 442 -10.91 11.23 2.08
CA TRP A 442 -10.57 11.18 0.66
C TRP A 442 -11.57 10.32 -0.12
N LEU A 443 -12.06 9.23 0.49
CA LEU A 443 -12.97 8.29 -0.14
C LEU A 443 -14.45 8.67 0.01
N ASP A 444 -14.79 9.57 0.92
CA ASP A 444 -16.12 10.23 0.97
C ASP A 444 -16.23 11.44 0.03
N GLY A 445 -15.10 11.89 -0.53
CA GLY A 445 -15.03 12.97 -1.50
C GLY A 445 -14.81 14.38 -0.93
N SER A 446 -14.89 14.56 0.38
CA SER A 446 -14.73 15.89 1.02
C SER A 446 -13.36 16.51 0.72
N LEU A 447 -12.27 15.74 0.85
CA LEU A 447 -10.92 16.21 0.52
C LEU A 447 -10.64 16.25 -0.99
N VAL A 448 -11.37 15.52 -1.82
CA VAL A 448 -11.25 15.64 -3.29
C VAL A 448 -11.71 17.02 -3.75
N ALA A 449 -12.78 17.54 -3.14
CA ALA A 449 -13.29 18.89 -3.38
C ALA A 449 -12.34 20.02 -2.90
N THR A 450 -11.19 19.68 -2.31
CA THR A 450 -10.12 20.65 -1.97
C THR A 450 -9.03 20.72 -3.03
N LEU A 451 -9.17 19.97 -4.12
CA LEU A 451 -8.32 20.04 -5.30
C LEU A 451 -9.04 20.82 -6.40
N LEU A 452 -8.30 21.52 -7.25
CA LEU A 452 -8.90 22.34 -8.30
C LEU A 452 -8.71 21.75 -9.70
N VAL A 453 -9.63 22.08 -10.59
CA VAL A 453 -9.45 22.00 -12.05
C VAL A 453 -9.14 23.39 -12.62
N GLN A 454 -9.69 24.44 -11.99
CA GLN A 454 -9.44 25.84 -12.31
C GLN A 454 -9.10 26.61 -11.03
N GLU A 455 -7.97 27.31 -11.04
CA GLU A 455 -7.62 28.24 -9.98
C GLU A 455 -8.54 29.47 -9.99
N PRO A 456 -8.81 30.10 -8.83
CA PRO A 456 -9.49 31.39 -8.78
C PRO A 456 -8.57 32.49 -9.32
N GLY A 457 -9.06 33.29 -10.29
CA GLY A 457 -8.26 34.37 -10.91
C GLY A 457 -8.88 34.95 -12.19
N ASN A 458 -8.53 36.21 -12.50
CA ASN A 458 -9.06 36.98 -13.66
C ASN A 458 -10.60 36.95 -13.76
N GLY A 459 -11.28 37.25 -12.66
CA GLY A 459 -12.75 37.31 -12.57
C GLY A 459 -13.49 35.96 -12.60
N ASN A 460 -12.77 34.84 -12.71
CA ASN A 460 -13.36 33.49 -12.59
C ASN A 460 -13.30 32.93 -11.16
N SER A 461 -14.37 32.24 -10.77
CA SER A 461 -14.43 31.45 -9.54
C SER A 461 -13.56 30.19 -9.65
N ALA A 462 -13.04 29.72 -8.50
CA ALA A 462 -12.39 28.42 -8.44
C ALA A 462 -13.36 27.30 -8.85
N VAL A 463 -12.87 26.29 -9.57
CA VAL A 463 -13.63 25.08 -9.90
C VAL A 463 -12.99 23.87 -9.22
N PRO A 464 -13.58 23.37 -8.11
CA PRO A 464 -13.11 22.16 -7.45
C PRO A 464 -13.23 20.91 -8.31
N LYS A 465 -12.40 19.91 -8.01
CA LYS A 465 -12.54 18.55 -8.53
C LYS A 465 -13.78 17.91 -7.90
N THR A 466 -14.67 17.41 -8.74
CA THR A 466 -15.79 16.59 -8.28
C THR A 466 -15.30 15.20 -7.86
N PRO A 467 -15.77 14.65 -6.73
CA PRO A 467 -15.44 13.29 -6.28
C PRO A 467 -16.12 12.22 -7.14
N SER A 468 -15.68 12.06 -8.39
CA SER A 468 -16.17 10.99 -9.26
C SER A 468 -15.70 9.61 -8.79
N PHE A 469 -16.40 8.57 -9.19
CA PHE A 469 -15.98 7.19 -8.95
C PHE A 469 -14.55 6.90 -9.45
N ALA A 470 -14.18 7.41 -10.63
CA ALA A 470 -12.85 7.22 -11.19
C ALA A 470 -11.77 7.90 -10.34
N ARG A 471 -12.02 9.10 -9.81
CA ARG A 471 -11.10 9.80 -8.89
C ARG A 471 -10.95 9.08 -7.55
N LEU A 472 -12.04 8.63 -6.94
CA LEU A 472 -11.98 7.85 -5.69
C LEU A 472 -11.20 6.55 -5.89
N ARG A 473 -11.44 5.85 -7.00
CA ARG A 473 -10.66 4.66 -7.38
C ARG A 473 -9.20 5.00 -7.68
N ARG A 474 -8.91 6.16 -8.27
CA ARG A 474 -7.54 6.61 -8.54
C ARG A 474 -6.78 6.88 -7.25
N ILE A 475 -7.40 7.50 -6.25
CA ILE A 475 -6.83 7.67 -4.90
C ILE A 475 -6.45 6.31 -4.32
N TRP A 476 -7.41 5.38 -4.30
CA TRP A 476 -7.24 4.03 -3.80
C TRP A 476 -6.07 3.28 -4.47
N ARG A 477 -5.99 3.36 -5.80
CA ARG A 477 -4.91 2.72 -6.57
C ARG A 477 -3.57 3.43 -6.42
N THR A 478 -3.56 4.75 -6.22
CA THR A 478 -2.33 5.52 -6.02
C THR A 478 -1.65 5.09 -4.72
N THR A 479 -2.38 5.00 -3.61
CA THR A 479 -1.80 4.56 -2.33
C THR A 479 -1.47 3.08 -2.30
N GLN A 480 -2.23 2.23 -3.00
CA GLN A 480 -1.86 0.83 -3.18
C GLN A 480 -0.53 0.68 -3.91
N ARG A 481 -0.35 1.39 -5.03
CA ARG A 481 0.89 1.38 -5.81
C ARG A 481 2.08 1.90 -5.01
N PHE A 482 1.86 2.94 -4.20
CA PHE A 482 2.88 3.44 -3.28
C PHE A 482 3.43 2.30 -2.41
N TRP A 483 2.56 1.51 -1.78
CA TRP A 483 2.98 0.38 -0.95
C TRP A 483 3.55 -0.81 -1.73
N GLU A 484 3.01 -1.14 -2.89
CA GLU A 484 3.55 -2.17 -3.78
C GLU A 484 5.00 -1.84 -4.20
N GLN A 485 5.26 -0.56 -4.53
CA GLN A 485 6.59 -0.07 -4.88
C GLN A 485 7.53 -0.07 -3.66
N VAL A 486 7.07 0.41 -2.50
CA VAL A 486 7.83 0.32 -1.24
C VAL A 486 8.24 -1.12 -0.94
N GLN A 487 7.33 -2.09 -1.11
CA GLN A 487 7.64 -3.50 -0.91
C GLN A 487 8.70 -3.99 -1.90
N SER A 488 8.56 -3.66 -3.20
CA SER A 488 9.53 -4.06 -4.23
C SER A 488 10.91 -3.46 -4.01
N GLU A 489 10.98 -2.18 -3.64
CA GLU A 489 12.23 -1.48 -3.34
C GLU A 489 12.89 -2.03 -2.07
N THR A 490 12.10 -2.31 -1.03
CA THR A 490 12.58 -2.96 0.20
C THR A 490 13.15 -4.34 -0.09
N ASN A 491 12.44 -5.16 -0.88
CA ASN A 491 12.92 -6.48 -1.28
C ASN A 491 14.27 -6.37 -2.00
N ARG A 492 14.38 -5.47 -2.99
CA ARG A 492 15.62 -5.25 -3.75
C ARG A 492 16.76 -4.75 -2.86
N TYR A 493 16.49 -3.86 -1.91
CA TYR A 493 17.50 -3.31 -1.01
C TYR A 493 17.99 -4.33 0.02
N LEU A 494 17.12 -5.23 0.47
CA LEU A 494 17.43 -6.26 1.45
C LEU A 494 17.84 -7.60 0.83
N THR A 495 17.98 -7.66 -0.50
CA THR A 495 18.72 -8.74 -1.17
C THR A 495 20.20 -8.45 -1.02
N ASP A 496 20.90 -9.31 -0.29
CA ASP A 496 22.34 -9.25 -0.11
C ASP A 496 22.97 -10.62 -0.37
N SER A 497 24.29 -10.70 -0.23
CA SER A 497 25.10 -11.87 -0.53
C SER A 497 25.01 -12.99 0.51
N ARG A 498 24.06 -12.96 1.46
CA ARG A 498 23.91 -14.04 2.45
C ARG A 498 23.61 -15.37 1.74
N GLN A 499 24.26 -16.43 2.20
CA GLN A 499 24.12 -17.78 1.63
C GLN A 499 23.52 -18.74 2.65
N ARG A 500 22.90 -19.81 2.15
CA ARG A 500 22.50 -20.96 2.95
C ARG A 500 23.56 -22.04 2.82
N LEU A 501 23.82 -22.78 3.89
CA LEU A 501 24.58 -24.02 3.84
C LEU A 501 23.68 -25.17 3.41
N THR A 502 24.20 -26.01 2.54
CA THR A 502 23.69 -27.36 2.26
C THR A 502 24.63 -28.33 2.95
N ILE A 503 24.11 -29.15 3.86
CA ILE A 503 24.89 -30.02 4.73
C ILE A 503 24.51 -31.48 4.43
N GLU A 504 25.51 -32.25 4.00
CA GLU A 504 25.39 -33.68 3.69
C GLU A 504 25.62 -34.52 4.96
N LEU A 505 24.80 -35.56 5.14
CA LEU A 505 24.87 -36.45 6.29
C LEU A 505 25.36 -37.85 5.89
N ALA A 506 26.28 -38.44 6.66
CA ALA A 506 26.80 -39.80 6.42
C ALA A 506 25.71 -40.86 6.62
N ASN A 507 24.96 -40.68 7.70
CA ASN A 507 23.87 -41.53 8.11
C ASN A 507 22.63 -40.64 8.15
N PRO A 508 21.89 -40.50 7.03
CA PRO A 508 20.60 -39.85 7.10
C PRO A 508 19.76 -40.70 8.06
N SER A 509 19.53 -40.17 9.27
CA SER A 509 18.51 -40.67 10.18
C SER A 509 17.18 -40.76 9.42
N THR A 510 16.20 -41.48 9.93
CA THR A 510 14.83 -41.50 9.35
C THR A 510 14.16 -40.14 9.58
N LEU A 511 14.70 -39.10 8.96
CA LEU A 511 14.23 -37.72 8.98
C LEU A 511 13.07 -37.60 8.01
N THR A 512 12.11 -36.77 8.38
CA THR A 512 10.94 -36.50 7.59
C THR A 512 11.25 -35.42 6.56
N PRO A 513 11.06 -35.68 5.25
CA PRO A 513 11.24 -34.64 4.23
C PRO A 513 10.36 -33.42 4.49
N ASN A 514 10.91 -32.23 4.24
CA ASN A 514 10.29 -30.92 4.44
C ASN A 514 10.03 -30.53 5.91
N GLN A 515 10.69 -31.19 6.86
CA GLN A 515 10.59 -30.87 8.28
C GLN A 515 11.77 -30.03 8.74
N THR A 516 11.51 -29.10 9.68
CA THR A 516 12.54 -28.28 10.32
C THR A 516 13.07 -28.96 11.58
N TYR A 517 14.34 -28.75 11.82
CA TYR A 517 15.08 -29.24 12.97
C TYR A 517 15.98 -28.12 13.52
N GLU A 518 16.36 -28.23 14.78
CA GLU A 518 17.43 -27.42 15.38
C GLU A 518 18.68 -28.29 15.49
N LEU A 519 19.73 -27.93 14.74
CA LEU A 519 21.05 -28.56 14.80
C LEU A 519 21.83 -27.96 15.96
N ASP A 520 22.13 -28.78 16.96
CA ASP A 520 23.00 -28.42 18.07
C ASP A 520 24.46 -28.44 17.61
N LEU A 521 25.12 -27.28 17.67
CA LEU A 521 26.50 -27.11 17.22
C LEU A 521 27.49 -27.41 18.36
N ASP A 522 27.31 -26.81 19.53
CA ASP A 522 28.28 -26.88 20.64
C ASP A 522 27.64 -27.07 22.04
N GLY A 523 26.37 -27.45 22.10
CA GLY A 523 25.57 -27.57 23.32
C GLY A 523 24.94 -26.26 23.80
N THR A 524 25.32 -25.12 23.21
CA THR A 524 24.78 -23.79 23.54
C THR A 524 24.21 -23.07 22.32
N THR A 525 24.83 -23.27 21.16
CA THR A 525 24.46 -22.68 19.89
C THR A 525 23.65 -23.70 19.09
N HIS A 526 22.44 -23.29 18.70
CA HIS A 526 21.58 -24.07 17.83
C HIS A 526 21.34 -23.31 16.52
N MET A 527 21.39 -24.04 15.41
CA MET A 527 21.10 -23.53 14.07
C MET A 527 19.85 -24.20 13.52
N SER A 528 18.88 -23.38 13.09
CA SER A 528 17.69 -23.89 12.42
C SER A 528 18.04 -24.42 11.03
N VAL A 529 17.58 -25.63 10.74
CA VAL A 529 17.84 -26.34 9.47
C VAL A 529 16.56 -27.00 8.95
N LEU A 530 16.49 -27.19 7.63
CA LEU A 530 15.42 -27.90 6.95
C LEU A 530 15.97 -29.17 6.30
N TRP A 531 15.35 -30.33 6.51
CA TRP A 531 15.64 -31.52 5.70
C TRP A 531 14.83 -31.50 4.39
N ASP A 532 15.50 -31.44 3.24
CA ASP A 532 14.83 -31.41 1.93
C ASP A 532 14.50 -32.82 1.37
N GLY A 533 14.97 -33.86 2.05
CA GLY A 533 14.88 -35.27 1.60
C GLY A 533 16.24 -35.87 1.25
N SER A 534 17.26 -35.04 1.06
CA SER A 534 18.63 -35.41 0.68
C SER A 534 19.69 -34.71 1.53
N HIS A 535 19.48 -33.45 1.89
CA HIS A 535 20.42 -32.60 2.61
C HIS A 535 19.70 -31.78 3.67
N LEU A 536 20.45 -31.31 4.67
CA LEU A 536 20.01 -30.23 5.54
C LEU A 536 20.33 -28.88 4.88
N ILE A 537 19.38 -27.98 4.86
CA ILE A 537 19.55 -26.60 4.38
C ILE A 537 19.49 -25.68 5.61
N SER A 538 20.48 -24.82 5.83
CA SER A 538 20.42 -23.83 6.91
C SER A 538 19.32 -22.80 6.65
N THR A 539 18.51 -22.51 7.65
CA THR A 539 17.40 -21.53 7.59
C THR A 539 17.55 -20.43 8.66
N ASP A 540 18.80 -20.15 9.05
CA ASP A 540 19.19 -19.12 10.01
C ASP A 540 20.08 -18.05 9.34
N ASN A 541 20.13 -16.84 9.90
CA ASN A 541 21.13 -15.86 9.51
C ASN A 541 22.50 -16.31 10.03
N LEU A 542 23.36 -16.80 9.14
CA LEU A 542 24.68 -17.33 9.51
C LEU A 542 25.63 -16.27 10.11
N SER A 543 25.37 -14.98 9.91
CA SER A 543 26.08 -13.92 10.65
C SER A 543 25.79 -13.95 12.14
N TYR A 544 24.55 -14.27 12.53
CA TYR A 544 24.19 -14.50 13.93
C TYR A 544 24.84 -15.79 14.44
N THR A 545 24.76 -16.89 13.69
CA THR A 545 25.37 -18.18 14.07
C THR A 545 26.86 -18.03 14.31
N ALA A 546 27.58 -17.34 13.42
CA ALA A 546 29.01 -17.07 13.58
C ALA A 546 29.32 -16.31 14.88
N ILE A 547 28.49 -15.33 15.27
CA ILE A 547 28.64 -14.61 16.54
C ILE A 547 28.45 -15.54 17.74
N GLN A 548 27.43 -16.42 17.70
CA GLN A 548 27.17 -17.34 18.81
C GLN A 548 28.31 -18.37 18.99
N LEU A 549 28.90 -18.82 17.89
CA LEU A 549 30.08 -19.71 17.89
C LEU A 549 31.39 -19.01 18.31
N GLY A 550 31.37 -17.70 18.60
CA GLY A 550 32.56 -16.95 18.98
C GLY A 550 33.57 -16.73 17.83
N ILE A 551 33.13 -16.82 16.57
CA ILE A 551 33.97 -16.56 15.40
C ILE A 551 34.41 -15.09 15.42
N GLN A 552 35.70 -14.86 15.16
CA GLN A 552 36.30 -13.54 15.28
C GLN A 552 35.78 -12.59 14.19
N PRO A 553 35.58 -11.28 14.48
CA PRO A 553 35.00 -10.31 13.54
C PRO A 553 35.69 -10.27 12.17
N GLU A 554 37.01 -10.52 12.12
CA GLU A 554 37.81 -10.49 10.90
C GLU A 554 37.43 -11.57 9.89
N GLN A 555 36.86 -12.69 10.38
CA GLN A 555 36.41 -13.83 9.59
C GLN A 555 34.94 -13.74 9.18
N ARG A 556 34.20 -12.71 9.62
CA ARG A 556 32.76 -12.55 9.39
C ARG A 556 32.38 -11.11 9.03
N LYS A 557 33.19 -10.48 8.18
CA LYS A 557 33.02 -9.07 7.77
C LYS A 557 31.79 -8.87 6.91
N THR A 558 31.52 -9.81 6.01
CA THR A 558 30.32 -9.83 5.16
C THR A 558 29.43 -11.04 5.48
N PRO A 559 28.15 -11.04 5.03
CA PRO A 559 27.30 -12.21 5.18
C PRO A 559 27.86 -13.50 4.53
N VAL A 560 28.62 -13.37 3.43
CA VAL A 560 29.31 -14.52 2.80
C VAL A 560 30.44 -15.02 3.69
N ASP A 561 31.29 -14.12 4.20
CA ASP A 561 32.40 -14.51 5.08
C ASP A 561 31.87 -15.25 6.31
N ALA A 562 30.75 -14.79 6.88
CA ALA A 562 30.11 -15.46 8.00
C ALA A 562 29.62 -16.87 7.63
N ALA A 563 28.99 -17.04 6.46
CA ALA A 563 28.55 -18.35 5.99
C ALA A 563 29.73 -19.30 5.81
N LEU A 564 30.80 -18.84 5.14
CA LEU A 564 32.04 -19.59 4.96
C LEU A 564 32.68 -19.98 6.29
N ALA A 565 32.76 -19.05 7.24
CA ALA A 565 33.36 -19.31 8.54
C ALA A 565 32.56 -20.35 9.36
N VAL A 566 31.22 -20.32 9.29
CA VAL A 566 30.38 -21.36 9.91
C VAL A 566 30.57 -22.71 9.23
N GLY A 567 30.68 -22.74 7.90
CA GLY A 567 30.97 -23.97 7.16
C GLY A 567 32.34 -24.57 7.53
N VAL A 568 33.40 -23.75 7.56
CA VAL A 568 34.73 -24.18 8.02
C VAL A 568 34.67 -24.72 9.45
N TRP A 569 33.97 -24.03 10.34
CA TRP A 569 33.79 -24.48 11.72
C TRP A 569 33.12 -25.87 11.78
N LEU A 570 32.09 -26.11 10.97
CA LEU A 570 31.43 -27.42 10.89
C LEU A 570 32.36 -28.51 10.33
N GLU A 571 33.19 -28.20 9.33
CA GLU A 571 34.18 -29.12 8.77
C GLU A 571 35.24 -29.51 9.81
N GLU A 572 35.77 -28.54 10.54
CA GLU A 572 36.75 -28.77 11.62
C GLU A 572 36.17 -29.65 12.75
N ASN A 573 34.85 -29.60 12.94
CA ASN A 573 34.13 -30.37 13.95
C ASN A 573 33.44 -31.63 13.39
N ASN A 574 33.64 -32.00 12.12
CA ASN A 574 32.90 -33.09 11.46
C ASN A 574 33.12 -34.50 12.02
N GLN A 575 34.13 -34.67 12.88
CA GLN A 575 34.37 -35.93 13.61
C GLN A 575 33.43 -36.09 14.81
N THR A 576 32.75 -35.02 15.22
CA THR A 576 31.75 -35.04 16.30
C THR A 576 30.42 -35.59 15.80
N VAL A 577 29.65 -36.17 16.73
CA VAL A 577 28.24 -36.53 16.49
C VAL A 577 27.41 -35.33 16.92
N PHE A 578 26.69 -34.73 15.97
CA PHE A 578 25.80 -33.60 16.24
C PHE A 578 24.40 -34.11 16.62
N GLN A 579 23.67 -33.29 17.38
CA GLN A 579 22.28 -33.56 17.74
C GLN A 579 21.32 -32.76 16.85
N LEU A 580 20.36 -33.43 16.22
CA LEU A 580 19.21 -32.78 15.59
C LEU A 580 17.97 -32.94 16.46
N ASN A 581 17.37 -31.81 16.83
CA ASN A 581 16.13 -31.79 17.60
C ASN A 581 14.94 -31.46 16.70
N SER A 582 13.89 -32.28 16.76
CA SER A 582 12.68 -32.05 15.98
C SER A 582 11.81 -30.92 16.56
N ASP A 583 11.46 -29.94 15.73
CA ASP A 583 10.54 -28.85 16.10
C ASP A 583 9.09 -29.32 16.28
N ASP A 584 8.68 -30.30 15.46
CA ASP A 584 7.31 -30.80 15.38
C ASP A 584 7.05 -31.98 16.33
N GLU A 585 8.07 -32.82 16.55
CA GLU A 585 8.01 -34.00 17.42
C GLU A 585 8.87 -33.77 18.66
N LYS A 586 8.29 -33.06 19.64
CA LYS A 586 8.98 -32.74 20.89
C LYS A 586 9.58 -33.98 21.54
N ASN A 587 10.83 -33.85 21.98
CA ASN A 587 11.65 -34.90 22.64
C ASN A 587 12.18 -36.00 21.72
N ILE A 588 12.13 -35.82 20.39
CA ILE A 588 12.85 -36.70 19.46
C ILE A 588 14.16 -36.02 19.06
N GLN A 589 15.26 -36.74 19.28
CA GLN A 589 16.62 -36.33 18.97
C GLN A 589 17.25 -37.37 18.04
N TYR A 590 18.07 -36.90 17.11
CA TYR A 590 18.80 -37.75 16.18
C TYR A 590 20.28 -37.44 16.25
N ASP A 591 21.09 -38.50 16.37
CA ASP A 591 22.53 -38.44 16.20
C ASP A 591 22.85 -38.38 14.70
N VAL A 592 23.54 -37.32 14.28
CA VAL A 592 23.94 -37.16 12.87
C VAL A 592 25.43 -36.89 12.73
N LYS A 593 25.99 -37.35 11.61
CA LYS A 593 27.39 -37.09 11.23
C LYS A 593 27.41 -36.32 9.92
N ILE A 594 28.06 -35.17 9.92
CA ILE A 594 28.23 -34.30 8.76
C ILE A 594 29.42 -34.81 7.93
N VAL A 595 29.27 -34.90 6.61
CA VAL A 595 30.31 -35.38 5.68
C VAL A 595 30.63 -34.44 4.54
N GLY A 596 29.76 -33.48 4.27
CA GLY A 596 29.94 -32.50 3.20
C GLY A 596 29.20 -31.22 3.52
N ILE A 597 29.75 -30.10 3.07
CA ILE A 597 29.14 -28.78 3.18
C ILE A 597 29.29 -28.10 1.82
N ASP A 598 28.18 -27.55 1.34
CA ASP A 598 28.12 -26.73 0.14
C ASP A 598 27.33 -25.45 0.43
N TYR A 599 27.38 -24.50 -0.50
CA TYR A 599 26.83 -23.17 -0.33
C TYR A 599 25.86 -22.85 -1.45
N GLN A 600 24.66 -22.41 -1.07
CA GLN A 600 23.68 -22.00 -2.06
C GLN A 600 24.07 -20.64 -2.68
N ASP A 601 24.18 -20.61 -4.00
CA ASP A 601 24.49 -19.40 -4.79
C ASP A 601 23.25 -18.59 -5.21
N THR A 602 22.16 -18.68 -4.43
CA THR A 602 20.91 -17.96 -4.72
C THR A 602 20.71 -16.85 -3.71
N ASP A 603 20.91 -15.61 -4.16
CA ASP A 603 20.58 -14.44 -3.38
C ASP A 603 19.08 -14.43 -3.02
N TYR A 604 18.79 -14.02 -1.79
CA TYR A 604 17.41 -13.85 -1.34
C TYR A 604 17.22 -12.56 -0.55
N ALA A 605 16.02 -11.99 -0.62
CA ALA A 605 15.66 -10.81 0.15
C ALA A 605 15.41 -11.19 1.62
N ALA A 606 16.12 -10.55 2.55
CA ALA A 606 15.95 -10.73 4.00
C ALA A 606 14.72 -10.00 4.55
N THR A 607 13.55 -10.27 3.96
CA THR A 607 12.29 -9.62 4.33
C THR A 607 11.11 -10.55 4.10
N ILE A 608 10.08 -10.44 4.95
CA ILE A 608 8.82 -11.15 4.78
C ILE A 608 7.68 -10.14 4.65
N PRO A 609 7.13 -9.96 3.43
CA PRO A 609 5.99 -9.07 3.21
C PRO A 609 4.68 -9.63 3.77
N ILE A 610 3.98 -8.82 4.57
CA ILE A 610 2.68 -9.16 5.16
C ILE A 610 1.56 -8.42 4.44
N PHE A 611 1.59 -7.09 4.37
CA PHE A 611 0.58 -6.26 3.69
C PHE A 611 1.22 -5.19 2.80
N ALA A 612 0.61 -4.96 1.64
CA ALA A 612 0.79 -3.80 0.79
C ALA A 612 -0.57 -3.45 0.18
N GLN A 613 -1.46 -2.96 1.03
CA GLN A 613 -2.85 -2.63 0.72
C GLN A 613 -3.03 -1.12 0.63
N PRO A 614 -4.08 -0.62 -0.04
CA PRO A 614 -4.32 0.82 -0.23
C PRO A 614 -4.16 1.68 1.03
N ARG A 615 -4.55 1.15 2.20
CA ARG A 615 -4.39 1.84 3.48
C ARG A 615 -3.18 1.34 4.26
N THR A 616 -2.97 0.02 4.31
CA THR A 616 -2.08 -0.60 5.28
C THR A 616 -0.86 -1.28 4.65
N PHE A 617 0.29 -1.13 5.31
CA PHE A 617 1.54 -1.78 4.98
C PHE A 617 2.12 -2.50 6.20
N MET A 618 2.61 -3.72 6.00
CA MET A 618 3.35 -4.48 7.01
C MET A 618 4.43 -5.34 6.38
N ALA A 619 5.66 -5.25 6.87
CA ALA A 619 6.77 -6.12 6.46
C ALA A 619 7.72 -6.40 7.62
N LEU A 620 8.22 -7.63 7.71
CA LEU A 620 9.29 -8.00 8.63
C LEU A 620 10.64 -7.77 7.95
N VAL A 621 11.54 -7.05 8.63
CA VAL A 621 12.88 -6.72 8.16
C VAL A 621 13.90 -6.93 9.30
N PRO A 622 15.21 -6.98 9.01
CA PRO A 622 16.23 -7.02 10.04
C PRO A 622 16.18 -5.74 10.89
N ALA A 623 16.32 -5.85 12.21
CA ALA A 623 16.17 -4.70 13.11
C ALA A 623 17.18 -3.59 12.80
N ASP A 624 18.43 -3.94 12.52
CA ASP A 624 19.51 -3.01 12.15
C ASP A 624 19.28 -2.28 10.81
N LYS A 625 18.34 -2.75 9.97
CA LYS A 625 17.96 -2.13 8.69
C LYS A 625 16.65 -1.35 8.75
N ALA A 626 15.94 -1.34 9.88
CA ALA A 626 14.61 -0.72 9.99
C ALA A 626 14.57 0.74 9.53
N LEU A 627 15.49 1.58 10.01
CA LEU A 627 15.55 2.99 9.60
C LEU A 627 16.00 3.19 8.15
N ALA A 628 16.83 2.28 7.63
CA ALA A 628 17.22 2.29 6.22
C ALA A 628 16.05 1.92 5.29
N VAL A 629 15.01 1.27 5.79
CA VAL A 629 13.74 1.04 5.08
C VAL A 629 12.77 2.21 5.26
N ILE A 630 12.69 2.78 6.47
CA ILE A 630 11.76 3.89 6.77
C ILE A 630 12.14 5.20 6.07
N ASN A 631 13.44 5.54 6.02
CA ASN A 631 13.90 6.79 5.41
C ASN A 631 13.54 6.91 3.90
N PRO A 632 13.70 5.85 3.08
CA PRO A 632 13.16 5.82 1.72
C PRO A 632 11.64 5.97 1.66
N ILE A 633 10.88 5.35 2.57
CA ILE A 633 9.41 5.50 2.62
C ILE A 633 9.05 6.97 2.88
N LYS A 634 9.71 7.61 3.85
CA LYS A 634 9.56 9.05 4.13
C LYS A 634 9.83 9.89 2.87
N SER A 635 10.97 9.65 2.23
CA SER A 635 11.40 10.41 1.04
C SER A 635 10.40 10.26 -0.11
N LYS A 636 9.92 9.03 -0.34
CA LYS A 636 8.89 8.74 -1.34
C LYS A 636 7.58 9.44 -1.02
N PHE A 637 7.14 9.41 0.24
CA PHE A 637 5.92 10.10 0.69
C PHE A 637 6.01 11.62 0.48
N GLU A 638 7.14 12.22 0.85
CA GLU A 638 7.39 13.66 0.67
C GLU A 638 7.41 14.06 -0.81
N LEU A 639 7.96 13.20 -1.67
CA LEU A 639 8.01 13.42 -3.11
C LEU A 639 6.62 13.27 -3.77
N GLU A 640 5.96 12.14 -3.54
CA GLU A 640 4.74 11.77 -4.28
C GLU A 640 3.46 12.38 -3.70
N MET A 641 3.47 12.72 -2.40
CA MET A 641 2.31 13.24 -1.67
C MET A 641 2.55 14.66 -1.13
N GLY A 642 3.72 15.26 -1.38
CA GLY A 642 4.14 16.55 -0.79
C GLY A 642 3.16 17.70 -0.99
N LYS A 643 2.42 17.70 -2.11
CA LYS A 643 1.42 18.71 -2.48
C LYS A 643 0.13 18.65 -1.64
N VAL A 644 -0.15 17.51 -1.01
CA VAL A 644 -1.36 17.30 -0.19
C VAL A 644 -1.04 16.81 1.23
N ARG A 645 0.24 16.80 1.60
CA ARG A 645 0.75 16.26 2.87
C ARG A 645 0.05 16.84 4.10
N ASN A 646 -0.39 18.09 4.03
CA ASN A 646 -1.13 18.77 5.10
C ASN A 646 -2.45 18.08 5.49
N ARG A 647 -3.02 17.23 4.61
CA ARG A 647 -4.33 16.58 4.79
C ARG A 647 -4.36 15.11 4.33
N LEU A 648 -3.21 14.52 4.05
CA LEU A 648 -3.03 13.09 3.78
C LEU A 648 -1.94 12.55 4.72
N PRO A 649 -2.21 12.44 6.03
CA PRO A 649 -1.19 12.01 6.98
C PRO A 649 -0.83 10.54 6.76
N LEU A 650 0.47 10.25 6.89
CA LEU A 650 1.03 8.92 6.95
C LEU A 650 1.49 8.62 8.38
N HIS A 651 1.05 7.51 8.97
CA HIS A 651 1.60 7.02 10.23
C HIS A 651 2.50 5.82 9.97
N LEU A 652 3.79 5.95 10.30
CA LEU A 652 4.78 4.88 10.22
C LEU A 652 5.10 4.34 11.61
N GLY A 653 5.34 3.03 11.69
CA GLY A 653 5.71 2.35 12.92
C GLY A 653 6.88 1.39 12.72
N ALA A 654 7.76 1.26 13.71
CA ALA A 654 8.81 0.25 13.78
C ALA A 654 8.71 -0.54 15.08
N LEU A 655 8.24 -1.78 15.01
CA LEU A 655 8.16 -2.64 16.18
C LEU A 655 9.30 -3.65 16.19
N PHE A 656 10.18 -3.53 17.17
CA PHE A 656 11.36 -4.36 17.31
C PHE A 656 11.16 -5.47 18.34
N PHE A 657 11.72 -6.64 18.05
CA PHE A 657 11.64 -7.79 18.94
C PHE A 657 12.76 -8.81 18.64
N HIS A 658 13.07 -9.66 19.61
CA HIS A 658 13.99 -10.77 19.41
C HIS A 658 13.32 -11.88 18.58
N ARG A 659 14.06 -12.63 17.77
CA ARG A 659 13.54 -13.70 16.89
C ARG A 659 12.73 -14.78 17.62
N ARG A 660 13.03 -14.99 18.91
CA ARG A 660 12.31 -15.92 19.79
C ARG A 660 11.07 -15.32 20.47
N THR A 661 10.79 -14.03 20.29
CA THR A 661 9.53 -13.41 20.74
C THR A 661 8.37 -14.01 19.95
N PRO A 662 7.27 -14.46 20.60
CA PRO A 662 6.14 -15.05 19.88
C PRO A 662 5.57 -14.08 18.84
N LEU A 663 5.50 -14.51 17.57
CA LEU A 663 5.08 -13.66 16.45
C LEU A 663 3.71 -12.99 16.70
N ARG A 664 2.76 -13.69 17.34
CA ARG A 664 1.45 -13.12 17.70
C ARG A 664 1.55 -11.84 18.52
N VAL A 665 2.53 -11.75 19.43
CA VAL A 665 2.77 -10.55 20.24
C VAL A 665 3.19 -9.40 19.33
N ALA A 666 4.09 -9.66 18.39
CA ALA A 666 4.55 -8.66 17.43
C ALA A 666 3.42 -8.22 16.49
N LEU A 667 2.61 -9.15 15.99
CA LEU A 667 1.46 -8.83 15.13
C LEU A 667 0.36 -8.05 15.85
N ASP A 668 0.04 -8.38 17.10
CA ASP A 668 -0.91 -7.60 17.93
C ASP A 668 -0.40 -6.17 18.16
N ALA A 669 0.87 -6.03 18.51
CA ALA A 669 1.53 -4.73 18.65
C ALA A 669 1.51 -3.92 17.34
N GLY A 670 1.84 -4.54 16.20
CA GLY A 670 1.76 -3.91 14.89
C GLY A 670 0.33 -3.49 14.54
N GLN A 671 -0.67 -4.30 14.86
CA GLN A 671 -2.08 -3.94 14.66
C GLN A 671 -2.48 -2.72 15.49
N ARG A 672 -1.95 -2.56 16.71
CA ARG A 672 -2.18 -1.36 17.54
C ARG A 672 -1.58 -0.10 16.93
N MET A 673 -0.39 -0.20 16.32
CA MET A 673 0.19 0.90 15.55
C MET A 673 -0.66 1.26 14.33
N LEU A 674 -1.17 0.27 13.58
CA LEU A 674 -2.07 0.52 12.44
C LEU A 674 -3.43 1.13 12.83
N LYS A 675 -3.87 0.91 14.08
CA LYS A 675 -5.09 1.52 14.64
C LYS A 675 -4.85 2.96 15.14
N TYR A 676 -3.67 3.52 14.91
CA TYR A 676 -3.42 4.93 15.19
C TYR A 676 -4.50 5.79 14.51
N ASP A 677 -5.19 6.56 15.35
CA ASP A 677 -6.24 7.46 14.92
C ASP A 677 -5.78 8.89 15.18
N GLY A 678 -5.15 9.48 14.17
CA GLY A 678 -4.75 10.88 14.18
C GLY A 678 -5.90 11.84 13.90
N ARG A 679 -7.17 11.42 13.91
CA ARG A 679 -8.26 12.30 13.46
C ARG A 679 -8.41 13.58 14.28
N LYS A 680 -8.05 13.58 15.56
CA LYS A 680 -8.03 14.82 16.36
C LYS A 680 -6.91 15.78 15.95
N ALA A 681 -5.84 15.27 15.33
CA ALA A 681 -4.83 16.12 14.73
C ALA A 681 -5.35 16.88 13.49
N HIS A 682 -6.51 16.51 12.92
CA HIS A 682 -7.15 17.31 11.86
C HIS A 682 -7.65 18.68 12.35
N ASP A 683 -7.81 18.84 13.67
CA ASP A 683 -8.21 20.11 14.29
C ASP A 683 -7.02 20.92 14.81
N GLU A 684 -5.79 20.46 14.61
CA GLU A 684 -4.59 21.18 15.02
C GLU A 684 -4.32 22.40 14.12
N VAL A 685 -4.12 23.54 14.78
CA VAL A 685 -3.73 24.79 14.15
C VAL A 685 -2.22 25.01 14.32
N TRP A 686 -1.57 25.39 13.24
CA TRP A 686 -0.13 25.58 13.14
C TRP A 686 0.19 26.99 12.67
N GLN A 687 1.12 27.65 13.36
CA GLN A 687 1.56 28.99 12.97
C GLN A 687 2.72 28.91 11.97
N ILE A 688 2.69 29.73 10.93
CA ILE A 688 3.77 29.86 9.96
C ILE A 688 4.84 30.80 10.53
N ALA A 689 6.02 30.24 10.81
CA ALA A 689 7.16 30.97 11.35
C ALA A 689 8.08 31.54 10.26
N GLU A 690 8.19 30.85 9.13
CA GLU A 690 9.05 31.26 8.01
C GLU A 690 8.49 30.72 6.69
N THR A 691 8.66 31.49 5.61
CA THR A 691 8.36 31.05 4.24
C THR A 691 9.57 31.31 3.35
N LYS A 692 9.96 30.29 2.57
CA LYS A 692 11.03 30.37 1.56
C LYS A 692 10.50 29.81 0.26
N GLN A 693 10.59 30.59 -0.81
CA GLN A 693 10.12 30.19 -2.13
C GLN A 693 11.28 30.20 -3.11
N SER A 694 11.44 29.11 -3.85
CA SER A 694 12.27 29.02 -5.04
C SER A 694 11.39 28.68 -6.25
N ASP A 695 11.97 28.68 -7.45
CA ASP A 695 11.25 28.28 -8.65
C ASP A 695 10.71 26.85 -8.58
N GLN A 696 11.32 25.95 -7.79
CA GLN A 696 10.98 24.54 -7.75
C GLN A 696 10.28 24.12 -6.46
N THR A 697 10.43 24.87 -5.37
CA THR A 697 9.96 24.45 -4.04
C THR A 697 9.45 25.62 -3.22
N ILE A 698 8.31 25.41 -2.55
CA ILE A 698 7.80 26.27 -1.48
C ILE A 698 8.10 25.55 -0.16
N ALA A 699 8.94 26.16 0.68
CA ALA A 699 9.28 25.66 2.01
C ALA A 699 8.63 26.53 3.08
N ILE A 700 7.81 25.91 3.94
CA ILE A 700 7.07 26.58 5.01
C ILE A 700 7.51 25.98 6.34
N THR A 701 8.05 26.81 7.22
CA THR A 701 8.35 26.40 8.59
C THR A 701 7.08 26.56 9.43
N LEU A 702 6.52 25.43 9.86
CA LEU A 702 5.36 25.39 10.75
C LEU A 702 5.85 25.25 12.19
N LYS A 703 5.21 25.98 13.10
CA LYS A 703 5.49 25.93 14.53
C LYS A 703 4.19 25.77 15.31
N GLN A 704 4.22 24.87 16.29
CA GLN A 704 3.15 24.70 17.26
C GLN A 704 3.77 24.36 18.62
N HIS A 705 3.46 25.17 19.63
CA HIS A 705 4.11 25.09 20.95
C HIS A 705 5.65 25.11 20.82
N ASP A 706 6.33 24.08 21.34
CA ASP A 706 7.79 23.91 21.31
C ASP A 706 8.28 23.06 20.12
N ARG A 707 7.40 22.65 19.19
CA ARG A 707 7.74 21.81 18.03
C ARG A 707 7.67 22.63 16.74
N SER A 708 8.56 22.31 15.80
CA SER A 708 8.57 22.90 14.47
C SER A 708 9.15 21.95 13.44
N PHE A 709 8.65 22.03 12.21
CA PHE A 709 9.19 21.31 11.07
C PHE A 709 9.00 22.10 9.77
N VAL A 710 9.70 21.68 8.70
CA VAL A 710 9.63 22.32 7.39
C VAL A 710 8.76 21.49 6.45
N TRP A 711 7.63 22.05 6.03
CA TRP A 711 6.83 21.51 4.95
C TRP A 711 7.40 21.98 3.60
N SER A 712 8.05 21.07 2.88
CA SER A 712 8.58 21.31 1.53
C SER A 712 7.58 20.83 0.47
N ILE A 713 7.19 21.74 -0.42
CA ILE A 713 6.14 21.52 -1.43
C ILE A 713 6.73 21.72 -2.83
N PRO A 714 6.56 20.76 -3.75
CA PRO A 714 6.89 21.00 -5.15
C PRO A 714 6.04 22.14 -5.74
N ALA A 715 6.69 23.20 -6.23
CA ALA A 715 6.02 24.37 -6.79
C ALA A 715 5.63 24.19 -8.27
N ARG A 716 6.18 23.16 -8.93
CA ARG A 716 5.96 22.86 -10.34
C ARG A 716 5.42 21.44 -10.55
N MET A 717 4.90 21.21 -11.75
CA MET A 717 4.49 19.90 -12.25
C MET A 717 5.71 19.07 -12.71
N GLY A 718 5.49 17.83 -13.15
CA GLY A 718 6.58 16.90 -13.47
C GLY A 718 7.42 17.26 -14.69
N ASP A 719 7.06 18.33 -15.41
CA ASP A 719 7.88 18.91 -16.48
C ASP A 719 8.87 19.98 -15.99
N GLU A 720 8.90 20.25 -14.68
CA GLU A 720 9.75 21.26 -14.01
C GLU A 720 9.56 22.69 -14.55
N GLN A 721 8.50 22.94 -15.34
CA GLN A 721 8.24 24.21 -16.03
C GLN A 721 6.86 24.76 -15.70
N THR A 722 5.85 23.91 -15.62
CA THR A 722 4.47 24.36 -15.34
C THR A 722 4.32 24.62 -13.85
N GLU A 723 3.94 25.84 -13.45
CA GLU A 723 3.57 26.17 -12.06
C GLU A 723 2.37 25.30 -11.64
N ASP A 724 2.43 24.72 -10.45
CA ASP A 724 1.29 24.02 -9.86
C ASP A 724 0.31 25.03 -9.27
N LYS A 725 -0.92 25.02 -9.78
CA LYS A 725 -2.01 25.91 -9.38
C LYS A 725 -3.21 25.15 -8.81
N TRP A 726 -3.10 23.82 -8.69
CA TRP A 726 -4.23 22.91 -8.56
C TRP A 726 -4.25 22.12 -7.25
N TYR A 727 -3.08 21.76 -6.72
CA TYR A 727 -2.97 20.83 -5.59
C TYR A 727 -2.59 21.46 -4.24
N PRO A 728 -1.61 22.39 -4.15
CA PRO A 728 -1.00 22.77 -2.88
C PRO A 728 -1.80 23.86 -2.16
N TYR A 729 -3.01 23.51 -1.73
CA TYR A 729 -3.89 24.34 -0.92
C TYR A 729 -3.97 23.85 0.52
N VAL A 730 -4.07 24.78 1.47
CA VAL A 730 -4.20 24.50 2.90
C VAL A 730 -5.35 25.31 3.50
N PHE A 731 -6.07 24.72 4.45
CA PHE A 731 -7.10 25.41 5.20
C PHE A 731 -6.48 26.43 6.16
N ILE A 732 -7.06 27.63 6.22
CA ILE A 732 -6.55 28.74 7.05
C ILE A 732 -7.62 29.25 8.01
N GLN A 733 -7.20 29.69 9.20
CA GLN A 733 -8.07 30.28 10.22
C GLN A 733 -8.15 31.81 10.12
N ASN A 734 -7.06 32.47 9.70
CA ASN A 734 -7.01 33.94 9.63
C ASN A 734 -7.85 34.50 8.49
N ASP A 735 -7.97 35.83 8.49
CA ASP A 735 -8.53 36.59 7.39
C ASP A 735 -7.69 36.38 6.09
N VAL A 736 -8.41 36.14 5.00
CA VAL A 736 -7.86 35.93 3.66
C VAL A 736 -7.97 37.18 2.78
N SER A 737 -8.40 38.31 3.35
CA SER A 737 -8.46 39.60 2.65
C SER A 737 -7.14 39.94 1.97
N GLY A 738 -7.21 40.28 0.68
CA GLY A 738 -6.05 40.64 -0.14
C GLY A 738 -5.34 39.45 -0.81
N ARG A 739 -5.71 38.20 -0.49
CA ARG A 739 -5.21 37.00 -1.18
C ARG A 739 -6.00 36.75 -2.46
N LYS A 740 -5.34 36.18 -3.47
CA LYS A 740 -5.91 35.96 -4.80
C LYS A 740 -6.28 34.49 -5.02
N ARG A 741 -5.39 33.58 -4.67
CA ARG A 741 -5.60 32.14 -4.85
C ARG A 741 -6.28 31.51 -3.64
N ILE A 742 -7.55 31.85 -3.47
CA ILE A 742 -8.40 31.39 -2.36
C ILE A 742 -9.74 30.84 -2.82
N PHE A 743 -10.21 29.80 -2.15
CA PHE A 743 -11.55 29.27 -2.34
C PHE A 743 -12.03 28.58 -1.07
N LYS A 744 -13.32 28.27 -0.99
CA LYS A 744 -13.88 27.57 0.16
C LYS A 744 -14.03 26.08 -0.10
N GLY A 745 -13.81 25.27 0.93
CA GLY A 745 -14.00 23.83 0.88
C GLY A 745 -14.44 23.28 2.24
N GLN A 746 -14.96 22.07 2.23
CA GLN A 746 -15.39 21.38 3.44
C GLN A 746 -14.17 20.81 4.15
N ARG A 747 -13.84 21.35 5.33
CA ARG A 747 -12.79 20.81 6.20
C ARG A 747 -13.37 19.68 7.06
N PRO A 748 -12.80 18.46 7.03
CA PRO A 748 -13.19 17.41 7.95
C PRO A 748 -12.86 17.80 9.41
N GLN A 749 -13.77 17.48 10.34
CA GLN A 749 -13.62 17.67 11.78
C GLN A 749 -13.59 16.32 12.49
N SER A 750 -12.99 16.24 13.69
CA SER A 750 -12.89 14.95 14.41
C SER A 750 -14.24 14.37 14.83
N ASP A 751 -15.19 15.23 15.23
CA ASP A 751 -16.40 14.83 15.98
C ASP A 751 -17.72 15.32 15.36
N SER A 752 -17.68 15.96 14.19
CA SER A 752 -18.86 16.58 13.55
C SER A 752 -18.78 16.53 12.02
N ALA A 753 -19.92 16.85 11.37
CA ALA A 753 -19.92 17.14 9.94
C ALA A 753 -18.91 18.26 9.65
N GLY A 754 -18.20 18.15 8.52
CA GLY A 754 -17.22 19.15 8.14
C GLY A 754 -17.81 20.56 8.07
N GLU A 755 -16.96 21.55 8.29
CA GLU A 755 -17.34 22.96 8.21
C GLU A 755 -16.62 23.61 7.03
N GLU A 756 -17.25 24.61 6.43
CA GLU A 756 -16.68 25.34 5.31
C GLU A 756 -15.59 26.31 5.78
N TYR A 757 -14.35 26.08 5.32
CA TYR A 757 -13.20 26.95 5.60
C TYR A 757 -12.58 27.47 4.30
N TRP A 758 -11.89 28.60 4.43
CA TRP A 758 -11.04 29.10 3.36
C TRP A 758 -9.81 28.20 3.18
N LEU A 759 -9.50 27.90 1.93
CA LEU A 759 -8.24 27.36 1.49
C LEU A 759 -7.42 28.45 0.80
N VAL A 760 -6.13 28.46 1.07
CA VAL A 760 -5.15 29.36 0.45
C VAL A 760 -4.08 28.53 -0.25
N HIS A 761 -3.68 28.94 -1.44
CA HIS A 761 -2.55 28.33 -2.14
C HIS A 761 -1.26 28.54 -1.35
N ALA A 762 -0.41 27.51 -1.25
CA ALA A 762 0.78 27.53 -0.40
C ALA A 762 1.75 28.69 -0.70
N ALA A 763 1.82 29.13 -1.96
CA ALA A 763 2.64 30.27 -2.36
C ALA A 763 2.11 31.64 -1.88
N GLU A 764 0.88 31.72 -1.37
CA GLU A 764 0.29 32.96 -0.80
C GLU A 764 0.25 32.97 0.73
N LEU A 765 0.88 31.97 1.36
CA LEU A 765 1.02 31.92 2.81
C LEU A 765 2.05 32.92 3.31
N GLN A 766 1.77 33.51 4.46
CA GLN A 766 2.55 34.57 5.07
C GLN A 766 2.98 34.19 6.48
N VAL A 767 4.07 34.79 6.96
CA VAL A 767 4.52 34.64 8.35
C VAL A 767 3.43 35.17 9.27
N GLY A 768 3.08 34.38 10.29
CA GLY A 768 2.01 34.68 11.24
C GLY A 768 0.67 34.03 10.91
N ASP A 769 0.49 33.49 9.70
CA ASP A 769 -0.70 32.70 9.35
C ASP A 769 -0.84 31.46 10.25
N GLU A 770 -2.08 31.09 10.53
CA GLU A 770 -2.56 29.97 11.32
C GLU A 770 -3.34 29.04 10.40
N VAL A 771 -2.78 27.87 10.15
CA VAL A 771 -3.28 26.89 9.18
C VAL A 771 -3.63 25.57 9.85
N TYR A 772 -4.64 24.88 9.33
CA TYR A 772 -4.91 23.50 9.74
C TYR A 772 -3.96 22.56 9.01
N PHE A 773 -3.24 21.74 9.78
CA PHE A 773 -2.25 20.82 9.24
C PHE A 773 -2.22 19.55 10.08
N THR A 774 -2.32 18.40 9.41
CA THR A 774 -2.24 17.08 10.05
C THR A 774 -0.89 16.45 9.75
N PRO A 775 0.09 16.47 10.68
CA PRO A 775 1.43 15.97 10.41
C PRO A 775 1.45 14.45 10.20
N ALA A 776 2.30 14.00 9.28
CA ALA A 776 2.71 12.60 9.24
C ALA A 776 3.52 12.26 10.51
N THR A 777 3.45 11.02 10.96
CA THR A 777 4.05 10.60 12.23
C THR A 777 4.88 9.32 12.10
N PHE A 778 5.82 9.15 13.04
CA PHE A 778 6.65 7.98 13.20
C PHE A 778 6.65 7.52 14.66
N ASP A 779 6.44 6.24 14.89
CA ASP A 779 6.52 5.63 16.21
C ASP A 779 7.40 4.35 16.21
N PHE A 780 7.97 3.97 17.34
CA PHE A 780 8.74 2.74 17.43
C PHE A 780 8.69 2.09 18.82
N GLU A 781 8.68 0.77 18.93
CA GLU A 781 8.68 0.11 20.25
C GLU A 781 9.58 -1.12 20.28
N TRP A 782 10.18 -1.42 21.44
CA TRP A 782 10.93 -2.67 21.64
C TRP A 782 10.20 -3.60 22.61
N LEU A 783 9.83 -4.79 22.12
CA LEU A 783 9.13 -5.80 22.90
C LEU A 783 10.10 -6.66 23.71
N THR A 784 10.42 -6.25 24.93
CA THR A 784 11.12 -7.11 25.90
C THR A 784 10.24 -8.23 26.45
N SER A 785 8.93 -8.01 26.49
CA SER A 785 7.94 -8.95 27.03
C SER A 785 6.63 -8.83 26.27
N ALA A 786 5.76 -9.82 26.46
CA ALA A 786 4.43 -9.76 25.85
C ALA A 786 3.64 -8.53 26.34
N GLY A 787 3.82 -8.08 27.58
CA GLY A 787 3.08 -6.95 28.16
C GLY A 787 3.33 -5.61 27.46
N GLN A 788 4.53 -5.39 26.93
CA GLN A 788 4.94 -4.16 26.24
C GLN A 788 4.04 -3.79 25.06
N ARG A 789 3.36 -4.76 24.43
CA ARG A 789 2.41 -4.47 23.33
C ARG A 789 1.27 -3.54 23.76
N PHE A 790 0.91 -3.53 25.05
CA PHE A 790 -0.15 -2.68 25.59
C PHE A 790 0.32 -1.24 25.86
N GLU A 791 1.64 -1.01 25.92
CA GLU A 791 2.19 0.36 25.95
C GLU A 791 1.94 1.08 24.62
N ILE A 792 1.62 0.35 23.55
CA ILE A 792 1.08 0.88 22.29
C ILE A 792 -0.37 1.27 22.49
N ALA A 793 -0.52 2.40 23.17
CA ALA A 793 -1.78 3.06 23.44
C ALA A 793 -1.62 4.56 23.22
N TYR A 794 -2.50 5.11 22.38
CA TYR A 794 -2.60 6.53 22.13
C TYR A 794 -3.73 7.11 22.98
N ASP A 795 -3.59 8.36 23.41
CA ASP A 795 -4.68 9.10 24.04
C ASP A 795 -5.63 9.68 22.99
N GLY A 796 -6.63 10.43 23.46
CA GLY A 796 -7.62 11.03 22.55
C GLY A 796 -7.02 12.04 21.58
N GLN A 797 -5.82 12.58 21.84
CA GLN A 797 -5.14 13.55 20.97
C GLN A 797 -4.12 12.87 20.05
N GLY A 798 -4.11 11.54 19.98
CA GLY A 798 -3.13 10.79 19.20
C GLY A 798 -1.74 10.74 19.84
N LYS A 799 -1.54 11.28 21.05
CA LYS A 799 -0.26 11.21 21.73
C LYS A 799 -0.06 9.84 22.39
N ARG A 800 1.17 9.32 22.35
CA ARG A 800 1.53 8.07 23.01
C ARG A 800 1.47 8.24 24.53
N ARG A 801 0.69 7.39 25.20
CA ARG A 801 0.58 7.40 26.66
C ARG A 801 1.94 7.07 27.29
N ASN A 802 2.25 7.68 28.44
CA ASN A 802 3.50 7.49 29.18
C ASN A 802 4.77 7.91 28.42
N HIS A 803 4.66 8.65 27.32
CA HIS A 803 5.79 9.17 26.56
C HIS A 803 5.72 10.69 26.43
N LEU A 804 6.89 11.34 26.38
CA LEU A 804 7.00 12.79 26.30
C LEU A 804 6.60 13.33 24.92
N THR A 805 7.09 12.69 23.86
CA THR A 805 7.07 13.22 22.49
C THR A 805 6.45 12.27 21.45
N ARG A 806 6.31 10.98 21.78
CA ARG A 806 5.84 9.98 20.83
C ARG A 806 4.32 10.10 20.58
N PRO A 807 3.82 9.78 19.37
CA PRO A 807 4.62 9.52 18.17
C PRO A 807 5.33 10.80 17.68
N TYR A 808 6.54 10.63 17.17
CA TYR A 808 7.29 11.72 16.55
C TYR A 808 6.58 12.17 15.28
N PHE A 809 6.77 13.43 14.87
CA PHE A 809 6.46 13.79 13.49
C PHE A 809 7.44 13.10 12.57
N LEU A 810 6.98 12.74 11.37
CA LEU A 810 7.84 12.09 10.39
C LEU A 810 9.04 12.96 10.02
N ASP A 811 8.89 14.30 10.07
CA ASP A 811 9.98 15.26 9.86
C ASP A 811 11.06 15.20 10.95
N GLU A 812 10.68 14.90 12.19
CA GLU A 812 11.58 14.77 13.34
C GLU A 812 12.44 13.50 13.27
N LEU A 813 12.16 12.57 12.34
CA LEU A 813 13.06 11.45 12.05
C LEU A 813 14.45 11.95 11.62
N THR A 814 14.51 13.10 10.95
CA THR A 814 15.77 13.77 10.59
C THR A 814 16.52 14.20 11.85
N ALA A 815 15.82 14.71 12.87
CA ALA A 815 16.44 15.12 14.13
C ALA A 815 16.99 13.91 14.92
N LEU A 816 16.33 12.75 14.88
CA LEU A 816 16.88 11.51 15.45
C LEU A 816 18.23 11.16 14.83
N GLN A 817 18.33 11.26 13.50
CA GLN A 817 19.58 11.01 12.76
C GLN A 817 20.65 12.06 13.06
N GLU A 818 20.29 13.35 13.11
CA GLU A 818 21.23 14.43 13.46
C GLU A 818 21.82 14.27 14.87
N VAL A 819 20.99 13.88 15.86
CA VAL A 819 21.48 13.54 17.21
C VAL A 819 22.50 12.42 17.13
N TRP A 820 22.17 11.35 16.41
CA TRP A 820 23.05 10.19 16.28
C TRP A 820 24.39 10.58 15.62
N ASP A 821 24.35 11.31 14.51
CA ASP A 821 25.56 11.72 13.79
C ASP A 821 26.44 12.66 14.63
N LEU A 822 25.83 13.57 15.40
CA LEU A 822 26.55 14.47 16.29
C LEU A 822 27.22 13.71 17.44
N VAL A 823 26.46 12.85 18.13
CA VAL A 823 26.87 12.20 19.38
C VAL A 823 27.76 10.99 19.10
N ALA A 824 27.44 10.20 18.09
CA ALA A 824 28.09 8.91 17.80
C ALA A 824 28.96 8.93 16.53
N GLY A 825 29.11 10.08 15.85
CA GLY A 825 30.02 10.24 14.72
C GLY A 825 31.51 10.15 15.09
N LEU A 826 32.39 10.19 14.08
CA LEU A 826 33.86 10.07 14.25
C LEU A 826 34.48 11.03 15.27
N ASN A 827 33.87 12.20 15.45
CA ASN A 827 34.31 13.28 16.34
C ASN A 827 33.50 13.36 17.65
N GLY A 828 32.55 12.44 17.84
CA GLY A 828 31.63 12.41 18.97
C GLY A 828 32.18 11.74 20.24
N LEU A 829 31.28 11.10 20.96
CA LEU A 829 31.49 10.38 22.21
C LEU A 829 31.68 8.87 21.98
N THR A 830 32.32 8.19 22.93
CA THR A 830 32.37 6.72 22.99
C THR A 830 31.07 6.16 23.57
N SER A 831 30.81 4.87 23.38
CA SER A 831 29.62 4.17 23.89
C SER A 831 29.42 4.41 25.39
N SER A 832 30.50 4.27 26.18
CA SER A 832 30.46 4.52 27.63
C SER A 832 30.14 5.97 27.98
N GLN A 833 30.66 6.94 27.22
CA GLN A 833 30.40 8.36 27.45
C GLN A 833 28.95 8.73 27.10
N ILE A 834 28.41 8.16 26.02
CA ILE A 834 27.01 8.37 25.61
C ILE A 834 26.05 7.84 26.67
N TYR A 835 26.28 6.61 27.15
CA TYR A 835 25.45 6.03 28.22
C TYR A 835 25.58 6.81 29.52
N ALA A 836 26.78 7.25 29.90
CA ALA A 836 26.97 8.07 31.09
C ALA A 836 26.21 9.40 31.00
N LEU A 837 26.23 10.07 29.85
CA LEU A 837 25.47 11.32 29.64
C LEU A 837 23.96 11.06 29.73
N ARG A 838 23.45 10.02 29.06
CA ARG A 838 22.04 9.62 29.12
C ARG A 838 21.61 9.33 30.56
N ASP A 839 22.35 8.49 31.26
CA ASP A 839 21.99 8.04 32.60
C ASP A 839 22.04 9.19 33.60
N LEU A 840 23.01 10.09 33.46
CA LEU A 840 23.10 11.32 34.25
C LEU A 840 21.86 12.20 34.09
N VAL A 841 21.42 12.42 32.84
CA VAL A 841 20.23 13.23 32.55
C VAL A 841 18.97 12.54 33.06
N GLU A 842 18.74 11.28 32.71
CA GLU A 842 17.49 10.60 33.02
C GLU A 842 17.33 10.33 34.52
N THR A 843 18.42 10.00 35.23
CA THR A 843 18.40 9.92 36.72
C THR A 843 17.97 11.25 37.33
N LYS A 844 18.45 12.37 36.79
CA LYS A 844 18.05 13.70 37.26
C LYS A 844 16.63 14.06 36.87
N ARG A 845 16.17 13.69 35.67
CA ARG A 845 14.79 13.90 35.23
C ARG A 845 13.82 13.16 36.14
N GLU A 846 14.08 11.88 36.41
CA GLU A 846 13.26 11.06 37.30
C GLU A 846 13.23 11.62 38.73
N GLY A 847 14.39 12.04 39.25
CA GLY A 847 14.50 12.58 40.61
C GLY A 847 13.89 13.98 40.77
N TRP A 848 13.97 14.84 39.75
CA TRP A 848 13.50 16.23 39.82
C TRP A 848 12.07 16.42 39.31
N GLN A 849 11.59 15.53 38.44
CA GLN A 849 10.30 15.65 37.74
C GLN A 849 10.07 17.08 37.20
N PRO A 850 10.97 17.58 36.34
CA PRO A 850 11.01 18.99 35.98
C PRO A 850 9.71 19.43 35.31
N THR A 851 9.22 20.59 35.74
CA THR A 851 8.08 21.27 35.11
C THR A 851 8.47 21.81 33.73
N ALA A 852 7.48 22.09 32.87
CA ALA A 852 7.70 22.67 31.55
C ALA A 852 8.57 23.94 31.59
N ALA A 853 8.37 24.82 32.59
CA ALA A 853 9.17 26.04 32.75
C ALA A 853 10.65 25.74 33.08
N GLN A 854 10.94 24.68 33.83
CA GLN A 854 12.32 24.29 34.15
C GLN A 854 13.05 23.67 32.95
N CYS A 855 12.30 23.19 31.96
CA CYS A 855 12.79 22.64 30.71
C CYS A 855 13.07 23.71 29.63
N GLN A 856 12.53 24.92 29.76
CA GLN A 856 12.79 26.01 28.81
C GLN A 856 14.22 26.57 28.94
N ARG A 857 14.70 27.29 27.92
CA ARG A 857 16.00 27.98 27.97
C ARG A 857 16.03 28.92 29.18
N ASN A 858 17.11 28.86 29.95
CA ASN A 858 17.30 29.49 31.28
C ASN A 858 16.59 28.78 32.46
N GLY A 859 15.85 27.71 32.22
CA GLY A 859 15.31 26.84 33.26
C GLY A 859 16.41 26.02 33.93
N MET A 860 16.19 25.67 35.21
CA MET A 860 17.19 24.94 36.00
C MET A 860 17.57 23.58 35.38
N PHE A 861 16.60 22.83 34.87
CA PHE A 861 16.85 21.54 34.27
C PHE A 861 17.53 21.69 32.89
N TYR A 862 17.14 22.71 32.12
CA TYR A 862 17.84 23.06 30.88
C TYR A 862 19.32 23.37 31.11
N GLN A 863 19.64 24.22 32.09
CA GLN A 863 21.01 24.58 32.41
C GLN A 863 21.82 23.36 32.86
N PHE A 864 21.23 22.49 33.67
CA PHE A 864 21.87 21.23 34.05
C PHE A 864 22.21 20.36 32.83
N CYS A 865 21.27 20.18 31.89
CA CYS A 865 21.50 19.43 30.67
C CYS A 865 22.58 20.08 29.78
N HIS A 866 22.57 21.41 29.69
CA HIS A 866 23.57 22.20 28.94
C HIS A 866 24.97 21.97 29.49
N ASP A 867 25.13 22.09 30.81
CA ASP A 867 26.40 21.87 31.50
C ASP A 867 26.85 20.41 31.37
N ALA A 868 25.92 19.44 31.42
CA ALA A 868 26.22 18.03 31.22
C ALA A 868 26.75 17.74 29.81
N VAL A 869 26.15 18.33 28.77
CA VAL A 869 26.62 18.22 27.37
C VAL A 869 28.00 18.85 27.21
N ARG A 870 28.19 20.06 27.74
CA ARG A 870 29.45 20.80 27.61
C ARG A 870 30.61 20.09 28.30
N ASN A 871 30.35 19.45 29.44
CA ASN A 871 31.35 18.72 30.21
C ASN A 871 31.50 17.25 29.76
N ALA A 872 30.79 16.82 28.71
CA ALA A 872 31.04 15.49 28.14
C ALA A 872 32.41 15.46 27.44
N ASN A 873 33.10 14.34 27.53
CA ASN A 873 34.47 14.19 27.02
C ASN A 873 34.53 13.95 25.49
N TRP A 874 34.07 14.95 24.73
CA TRP A 874 34.06 14.98 23.25
C TRP A 874 35.45 14.80 22.66
N LYS A 875 35.55 14.10 21.50
CA LYS A 875 36.83 14.03 20.76
C LYS A 875 37.17 15.38 20.13
N LYS A 876 36.16 16.05 19.58
CA LYS A 876 36.22 17.45 19.14
C LYS A 876 35.00 18.15 19.71
N GLU A 877 35.23 19.27 20.42
CA GLU A 877 34.15 20.02 21.03
C GLU A 877 33.11 20.46 19.99
N PRO A 878 31.81 20.21 20.22
CA PRO A 878 30.75 20.75 19.40
C PRO A 878 30.72 22.28 19.48
N THR A 879 30.24 22.92 18.42
CA THR A 879 29.97 24.37 18.43
C THR A 879 28.90 24.73 19.45
N GLN A 880 28.86 25.99 19.89
CA GLN A 880 27.85 26.44 20.85
C GLN A 880 26.41 26.24 20.33
N GLU A 881 26.20 26.36 19.02
CA GLU A 881 24.92 26.08 18.38
C GLU A 881 24.54 24.59 18.47
N GLN A 882 25.49 23.69 18.21
CA GLN A 882 25.29 22.25 18.37
C GLN A 882 25.01 21.86 19.82
N ILE A 883 25.71 22.47 20.79
CA ILE A 883 25.44 22.25 22.22
C ILE A 883 24.01 22.67 22.57
N ASN A 884 23.59 23.85 22.12
CA ASN A 884 22.24 24.35 22.39
C ASN A 884 21.16 23.43 21.77
N ARG A 885 21.34 23.02 20.51
CA ARG A 885 20.43 22.08 19.84
C ARG A 885 20.38 20.73 20.54
N LEU A 886 21.53 20.17 20.92
CA LEU A 886 21.58 18.90 21.64
C LEU A 886 20.93 19.02 23.02
N THR A 887 21.08 20.15 23.70
CA THR A 887 20.39 20.42 24.98
C THR A 887 18.88 20.44 24.78
N ASP A 888 18.38 21.12 23.74
CA ASP A 888 16.95 21.14 23.42
C ASP A 888 16.41 19.71 23.18
N TRP A 889 17.16 18.86 22.46
CA TRP A 889 16.82 17.44 22.21
C TRP A 889 16.93 16.54 23.45
N ILE A 890 17.86 16.83 24.35
CA ILE A 890 17.96 16.13 25.63
C ILE A 890 16.76 16.45 26.49
N VAL A 891 16.39 17.71 26.61
CA VAL A 891 15.27 18.12 27.45
C VAL A 891 13.95 17.55 26.95
N SER A 892 13.73 17.51 25.62
CA SER A 892 12.51 16.92 25.03
C SER A 892 12.43 15.40 25.15
N GLY A 893 13.52 14.72 25.49
CA GLY A 893 13.62 13.25 25.55
C GLY A 893 14.02 12.60 24.23
N LEU A 894 14.14 13.38 23.15
CA LEU A 894 14.54 12.90 21.82
C LEU A 894 15.91 12.22 21.85
N PHE A 895 16.89 12.80 22.58
CA PHE A 895 18.21 12.18 22.76
C PHE A 895 18.13 10.78 23.36
N THR A 896 17.36 10.62 24.44
CA THR A 896 17.23 9.34 25.15
C THR A 896 16.61 8.28 24.26
N ASP A 897 15.58 8.64 23.48
CA ASP A 897 14.97 7.77 22.50
C ASP A 897 15.92 7.45 21.32
N THR A 898 16.72 8.40 20.83
CA THR A 898 17.77 8.14 19.83
C THR A 898 18.77 7.10 20.34
N ILE A 899 19.30 7.27 21.56
CA ILE A 899 20.26 6.32 22.12
C ILE A 899 19.62 4.94 22.34
N ARG A 900 18.36 4.91 22.78
CA ARG A 900 17.59 3.67 22.91
C ARG A 900 17.43 2.98 21.55
N LEU A 901 17.09 3.72 20.50
CA LEU A 901 16.86 3.20 19.16
C LEU A 901 18.16 2.69 18.51
N TYR A 902 19.19 3.53 18.41
CA TYR A 902 20.42 3.18 17.70
C TYR A 902 21.29 2.18 18.48
N MET A 903 21.61 2.46 19.75
CA MET A 903 22.51 1.61 20.54
C MET A 903 21.79 0.48 21.27
N GLY A 904 20.61 0.77 21.83
CA GLY A 904 19.84 -0.21 22.61
C GLY A 904 19.21 -1.29 21.72
N ILE A 905 18.52 -0.86 20.67
CA ILE A 905 17.68 -1.69 19.81
C ILE A 905 18.43 -2.16 18.55
N MET A 906 18.96 -1.25 17.75
CA MET A 906 19.64 -1.58 16.49
C MET A 906 21.11 -2.00 16.68
N LYS A 907 21.64 -1.90 17.91
CA LYS A 907 23.00 -2.29 18.29
C LYS A 907 24.10 -1.63 17.45
N GLN A 908 23.85 -0.42 16.95
CA GLN A 908 24.86 0.39 16.30
C GLN A 908 25.87 0.92 17.33
N LYS A 909 27.14 0.97 16.93
CA LYS A 909 28.23 1.52 17.73
C LYS A 909 28.64 2.90 17.21
N PRO A 910 29.20 3.77 18.06
CA PRO A 910 29.80 5.02 17.61
C PRO A 910 30.96 4.79 16.64
N GLN A 911 31.01 5.56 15.56
CA GLN A 911 32.07 5.50 14.55
C GLN A 911 33.46 5.78 15.14
N ARG A 912 33.51 6.52 16.26
CA ARG A 912 34.75 6.77 17.02
C ARG A 912 35.41 5.48 17.50
N GLU A 913 34.64 4.40 17.71
CA GLU A 913 35.14 3.11 18.19
C GLU A 913 35.53 2.16 17.06
N ASP A 914 34.95 2.31 15.87
CA ASP A 914 35.20 1.42 14.73
C ASP A 914 36.64 1.51 14.19
N LYS A 915 37.34 2.63 14.41
CA LYS A 915 38.74 2.83 13.97
C LYS A 915 39.81 2.43 14.98
N ASN A 916 39.46 2.05 16.20
CA ASN A 916 40.46 1.52 17.15
C ASN A 916 40.75 0.03 16.91
N ASN A 917 40.10 -0.58 15.91
CA ASN A 917 40.28 -1.97 15.46
C ASN A 917 40.85 -2.07 14.01
N GLU A 918 41.31 -0.96 13.40
CA GLU A 918 42.07 -0.97 12.14
C GLU A 918 43.59 -0.91 12.38
#